data_AF-A0A962EHK8-F1
#
_entry.id   AF-A0A962EHK8-F1
#
_cell.length_a   1.000
_cell.length_b   1.000
_cell.length_c   1.000
_cell.angle_alpha   90.00
_cell.angle_beta   90.00
_cell.angle_gamma   90.00
#
_symmetry.space_group_name_H-M   'P 1'
#
loop_
_entity.id
_entity.type
_entity.pdbx_description
1 polymer ?
#
loop_
_entity_poly.entity_id
_entity_poly.type
_entity_poly.pdbx_seq_one_letter_code
_entity_poly.pdbx_strand_id
1 'polypeptide(L)'
;MRPNVLRYLVFALHCLVLTLPGHQAWAEDVLDQQAQAWVQRQQSVRVAPDPDLAPLDSLDANGRHVGLSADLLQLISRRSGLRFDIRRADNFDSAREQLKSGGVEMLTSVFATDRRASEMLFSRPYLHLPAAMIGRAEADSVVDLDSLRERRIAVVQGHVWAELLRDAGFDAELQAAPSVRAALLEVAEGRADVYIGDLLSADHAMQRSGLKRALRVVGQPGLEADLAFGIRPDLPDLKRVLDQALASITVAEEAALRARWEGRSSADIALAPAVPIPASVSAEITLLKSEVASRKDWDEEQRSAALAQIDSAQARDGEADASIARIAALSADAQTATADIERAQATDQQQARAEDLLRWRGSLPQRASVNDLEQLLATEQAARTALQDKLTQATNASNEWQQRPGPLRRELSELSARIDSLSPGEEGGTLEERIERLGKMADLRALRARQALLLAEQSQLDLQLEGAEARKQNLARDLSDRNERVATLEQLIAERSNNELSTEIERLQAQAELHENSPAPLRDLARENLESAEQLLALTQRIAELRERVQALTTQTNRTGLSLSNAQARIKIGGITDSIGKVLMAERRKLPSTAALRSQQLDMRAEAAEAQLAQIALSEERDALASVQGALAERLAEADSEPPLAPERKAQLTDLLLLRVQLLPRLQQQYLRLTQLLGDADTQLEQLIGSAGQLTALLDQNLLWVPSHPPVSLRWTGELWEQWRDLLKPTRWRHVAERILDRLPENPLWIAGLLLPLVLVLLRRRIDRALKQLADNLRRVREDRYRYTMRALVLTAVRAAPMMLLMLMLGHILQSVGAGGRFTHSLGRALSAIAPYLYVLTLTIAMCRDNGLAQAHLRWPRARRAAILRLRSFLYLAFIP
;
A
#
# COMPACT_ATOMS: atom_id res chain seq x y z
N MET A 1 -20.10 31.99 52.22
CA MET A 1 -18.84 31.22 52.15
C MET A 1 -17.77 32.13 51.57
N ARG A 2 -16.60 32.20 52.22
CA ARG A 2 -15.61 33.30 52.11
C ARG A 2 -14.83 33.30 50.76
N PRO A 3 -14.43 34.48 50.24
CA PRO A 3 -13.77 34.66 48.92
C PRO A 3 -12.30 34.24 48.84
N ASN A 4 -11.76 33.57 49.86
CA ASN A 4 -10.34 33.23 49.93
C ASN A 4 -9.97 31.89 49.26
N VAL A 5 -10.94 31.01 48.98
CA VAL A 5 -10.68 29.69 48.37
C VAL A 5 -10.28 29.80 46.89
N LEU A 6 -10.81 30.81 46.17
CA LEU A 6 -10.48 31.02 44.75
C LEU A 6 -9.04 31.51 44.55
N ARG A 7 -8.49 32.27 45.51
CA ARG A 7 -7.10 32.74 45.46
C ARG A 7 -6.09 31.62 45.70
N TYR A 8 -6.37 30.67 46.58
CA TYR A 8 -5.50 29.52 46.80
C TYR A 8 -5.57 28.50 45.66
N LEU A 9 -6.73 28.32 45.01
CA LEU A 9 -6.85 27.45 43.83
C LEU A 9 -6.14 28.02 42.60
N VAL A 10 -6.20 29.35 42.38
CA VAL A 10 -5.49 29.99 41.26
C VAL A 10 -3.97 30.01 41.50
N PHE A 11 -3.52 30.19 42.76
CA PHE A 11 -2.09 30.13 43.09
C PHE A 11 -1.55 28.70 43.05
N ALA A 12 -2.32 27.70 43.49
CA ALA A 12 -1.95 26.28 43.35
C ALA A 12 -1.92 25.82 41.88
N LEU A 13 -2.81 26.34 41.02
CA LEU A 13 -2.80 26.07 39.59
C LEU A 13 -1.62 26.76 38.88
N HIS A 14 -1.18 27.94 39.35
CA HIS A 14 0.02 28.60 38.84
C HIS A 14 1.32 27.93 39.29
N CYS A 15 1.39 27.40 40.51
CA CYS A 15 2.57 26.66 40.98
C CYS A 15 2.68 25.27 40.35
N LEU A 16 1.57 24.60 40.01
CA LEU A 16 1.59 23.29 39.35
C LEU A 16 2.00 23.35 37.87
N VAL A 17 1.91 24.53 37.24
CA VAL A 17 2.34 24.76 35.84
C VAL A 17 3.84 25.06 35.73
N LEU A 18 4.53 25.35 36.83
CA LEU A 18 5.94 25.78 36.83
C LEU A 18 6.94 24.74 37.35
N THR A 19 6.52 23.51 37.68
CA THR A 19 7.43 22.46 38.17
C THR A 19 7.17 21.10 37.51
N LEU A 20 7.21 21.07 36.18
CA LEU A 20 7.54 19.85 35.45
C LEU A 20 8.72 20.18 34.52
N PRO A 21 9.90 19.56 34.70
CA PRO A 21 10.97 19.66 33.73
C PRO A 21 10.50 18.93 32.47
N GLY A 22 9.92 19.67 31.55
CA GLY A 22 9.78 19.22 30.18
C GLY A 22 11.18 19.04 29.63
N HIS A 23 11.56 17.80 29.32
CA HIS A 23 12.57 17.55 28.30
C HIS A 23 12.01 18.07 26.96
N GLN A 24 12.03 19.39 26.79
CA GLN A 24 12.34 19.95 25.48
C GLN A 24 13.83 19.66 25.29
N ALA A 25 14.13 18.64 24.49
CA ALA A 25 15.37 18.68 23.75
C ALA A 25 15.36 20.04 23.04
N TRP A 26 16.27 20.93 23.42
CA TRP A 26 16.52 22.17 22.71
C TRP A 26 16.96 21.74 21.31
N ALA A 27 16.03 21.77 20.36
CA ALA A 27 16.45 22.05 19.00
C ALA A 27 17.16 23.40 19.12
N GLU A 28 18.46 23.43 18.87
CA GLU A 28 19.16 24.69 18.64
C GLU A 28 18.27 25.52 17.69
N ASP A 29 17.94 26.75 18.09
CA ASP A 29 17.24 27.67 17.21
C ASP A 29 18.10 27.81 15.95
N VAL A 30 17.67 27.14 14.86
CA VAL A 30 18.37 27.12 13.56
C VAL A 30 18.54 28.55 13.01
N LEU A 31 17.67 29.47 13.44
CA LEU A 31 17.67 30.88 13.06
C LEU A 31 18.15 31.75 14.21
N ASP A 32 18.91 32.80 13.91
CA ASP A 32 19.20 33.83 14.91
C ASP A 32 17.96 34.67 15.25
N GLN A 33 18.04 35.47 16.31
CA GLN A 33 16.91 36.28 16.79
C GLN A 33 16.36 37.25 15.74
N GLN A 34 17.22 37.79 14.86
CA GLN A 34 16.82 38.73 13.82
C GLN A 34 16.07 38.02 12.69
N ALA A 35 16.59 36.87 12.25
CA ALA A 35 15.97 35.98 11.27
C ALA A 35 14.63 35.44 11.77
N GLN A 36 14.56 35.01 13.03
CA GLN A 36 13.33 34.49 13.64
C GLN A 36 12.25 35.59 13.76
N ALA A 37 12.62 36.81 14.17
CA ALA A 37 11.71 37.96 14.22
C ALA A 37 11.23 38.39 12.81
N TRP A 38 12.04 38.18 11.78
CA TRP A 38 11.63 38.41 10.39
C TRP A 38 10.60 37.39 9.93
N VAL A 39 10.84 36.08 10.14
CA VAL A 39 9.90 35.02 9.74
C VAL A 39 8.54 35.14 10.45
N GLN A 40 8.54 35.54 11.73
CA GLN A 40 7.30 35.77 12.47
C GLN A 40 6.45 36.91 11.88
N ARG A 41 7.09 37.96 11.35
CA ARG A 41 6.43 39.09 10.68
C ARG A 41 6.02 38.74 9.25
N GLN A 42 6.91 38.09 8.50
CA GLN A 42 6.74 37.75 7.10
C GLN A 42 6.57 36.23 6.95
N GLN A 43 5.34 35.75 7.13
CA GLN A 43 5.02 34.32 7.16
C GLN A 43 5.05 33.62 5.79
N SER A 44 5.12 34.39 4.69
CA SER A 44 5.11 33.85 3.33
C SER A 44 5.96 34.69 2.37
N VAL A 45 6.61 34.01 1.42
CA VAL A 45 7.46 34.60 0.38
C VAL A 45 6.97 34.10 -0.98
N ARG A 46 6.78 34.99 -1.95
CA ARG A 46 6.43 34.62 -3.32
C ARG A 46 7.69 34.27 -4.07
N VAL A 47 7.69 33.11 -4.71
CA VAL A 47 8.87 32.55 -5.37
C VAL A 47 8.55 32.14 -6.80
N ALA A 48 9.48 32.35 -7.72
CA ALA A 48 9.33 31.90 -9.11
C ALA A 48 10.35 30.79 -9.44
N PRO A 49 9.88 29.59 -9.83
CA PRO A 49 10.67 28.54 -10.46
C PRO A 49 11.16 28.90 -11.85
N ASP A 50 12.31 28.32 -12.22
CA ASP A 50 12.74 28.25 -13.61
C ASP A 50 12.10 27.01 -14.27
N PRO A 51 11.12 27.15 -15.18
CA PRO A 51 10.46 26.00 -15.79
C PRO A 51 11.38 25.19 -16.71
N ASP A 52 12.47 25.80 -17.22
CA ASP A 52 13.35 25.21 -18.24
C ASP A 52 14.53 24.42 -17.64
N LEU A 53 14.68 24.41 -16.32
CA LEU A 53 15.81 23.79 -15.61
C LEU A 53 15.49 22.40 -15.04
N ALA A 54 14.58 21.65 -15.68
CA ALA A 54 14.28 20.28 -15.27
C ALA A 54 15.52 19.39 -15.42
N PRO A 55 15.91 18.57 -14.41
CA PRO A 55 15.11 18.16 -13.25
C PRO A 55 15.39 18.97 -11.96
N LEU A 56 16.22 20.00 -12.01
CA LEU A 56 16.62 20.79 -10.84
C LEU A 56 15.49 21.71 -10.36
N ASP A 57 14.81 22.34 -11.30
CA ASP A 57 13.70 23.25 -11.05
C ASP A 57 12.71 23.21 -12.21
N SER A 58 11.42 23.02 -11.94
CA SER A 58 10.40 23.04 -12.98
C SER A 58 8.97 23.12 -12.42
N LEU A 59 7.99 23.18 -13.32
CA LEU A 59 6.56 23.08 -13.02
C LEU A 59 5.98 21.84 -13.70
N ASP A 60 5.18 21.06 -12.98
CA ASP A 60 4.45 19.93 -13.56
C ASP A 60 3.28 20.39 -14.46
N ALA A 61 2.62 19.45 -15.13
CA ALA A 61 1.47 19.73 -16.00
C ALA A 61 0.29 20.42 -15.28
N ASN A 62 0.22 20.31 -13.95
CA ASN A 62 -0.80 20.94 -13.11
C ASN A 62 -0.33 22.29 -12.53
N GLY A 63 0.87 22.77 -12.91
CA GLY A 63 1.46 24.00 -12.41
C GLY A 63 2.03 23.90 -11.00
N ARG A 64 2.33 22.69 -10.50
CA ARG A 64 2.97 22.49 -9.19
C ARG A 64 4.48 22.55 -9.33
N HIS A 65 5.14 23.18 -8.37
CA HIS A 65 6.61 23.21 -8.26
C HIS A 65 7.17 21.81 -7.99
N VAL A 66 8.06 21.37 -8.87
CA VAL A 66 8.74 20.07 -8.82
C VAL A 66 10.22 20.28 -9.14
N GLY A 67 11.09 19.40 -8.65
CA GLY A 67 12.53 19.49 -8.84
C GLY A 67 13.30 19.45 -7.53
N LEU A 68 14.62 19.38 -7.63
CA LEU A 68 15.53 19.46 -6.49
C LEU A 68 15.27 20.71 -5.63
N SER A 69 15.09 21.86 -6.27
CA SER A 69 14.80 23.13 -5.59
C SER A 69 13.44 23.12 -4.89
N ALA A 70 12.45 22.38 -5.41
CA ALA A 70 11.14 22.23 -4.77
C ALA A 70 11.21 21.42 -3.47
N ASP A 71 11.97 20.31 -3.47
CA ASP A 71 12.18 19.52 -2.26
C ASP A 71 13.03 20.28 -1.23
N LEU A 72 14.04 21.02 -1.69
CA LEU A 72 14.88 21.86 -0.85
C LEU A 72 14.05 22.96 -0.15
N LEU A 73 13.13 23.61 -0.86
CA LEU A 73 12.20 24.57 -0.25
C LEU A 73 11.28 23.93 0.80
N GLN A 74 10.86 22.68 0.62
CA GLN A 74 10.08 21.98 1.65
C GLN A 74 10.91 21.76 2.92
N LEU A 75 12.19 21.41 2.78
CA LEU A 75 13.09 21.24 3.91
C LEU A 75 13.33 22.56 4.64
N ILE A 76 13.59 23.63 3.89
CA ILE A 76 13.73 24.99 4.41
C ILE A 76 12.45 25.44 5.13
N SER A 77 11.28 25.14 4.57
CA SER A 77 9.99 25.46 5.18
C SER A 77 9.79 24.77 6.53
N ARG A 78 10.18 23.49 6.65
CA ARG A 78 10.09 22.74 7.92
C ARG A 78 11.03 23.29 9.00
N ARG A 79 12.20 23.79 8.61
CA ARG A 79 13.23 24.28 9.55
C ARG A 79 13.03 25.72 9.97
N SER A 80 12.65 26.58 9.02
CA SER A 80 12.47 28.02 9.27
C SER A 80 11.05 28.39 9.69
N GLY A 81 10.04 27.59 9.34
CA GLY A 81 8.63 27.96 9.46
C GLY A 81 8.11 28.89 8.36
N LEU A 82 8.96 29.26 7.40
CA LEU A 82 8.61 30.12 6.26
C LEU A 82 7.76 29.35 5.24
N ARG A 83 6.73 30.00 4.68
CA ARG A 83 5.91 29.42 3.60
C ARG A 83 6.29 30.03 2.26
N PHE A 84 6.27 29.22 1.20
CA PHE A 84 6.59 29.67 -0.15
C PHE A 84 5.33 29.62 -1.03
N ASP A 85 5.00 30.74 -1.66
CA ASP A 85 3.89 30.90 -2.60
C ASP A 85 4.45 30.89 -4.04
N ILE A 86 4.17 29.83 -4.78
CA ILE A 86 4.75 29.61 -6.11
C ILE A 86 4.05 30.51 -7.14
N ARG A 87 4.82 31.33 -7.85
CA ARG A 87 4.38 32.14 -8.98
C ARG A 87 4.94 31.57 -10.27
N ARG A 88 4.06 31.41 -11.26
CA ARG A 88 4.42 30.86 -12.56
C ARG A 88 5.19 31.90 -13.37
N ALA A 89 6.29 31.47 -13.97
CA ALA A 89 6.99 32.18 -15.04
C ALA A 89 6.98 31.30 -16.30
N ASP A 90 7.09 31.92 -17.47
CA ASP A 90 7.13 31.20 -18.75
C ASP A 90 8.53 30.67 -19.09
N ASN A 91 9.56 31.35 -18.60
CA ASN A 91 10.99 31.01 -18.72
C ASN A 91 11.81 31.79 -17.67
N PHE A 92 13.12 31.52 -17.61
CA PHE A 92 14.02 32.20 -16.67
C PHE A 92 14.01 33.74 -16.81
N ASP A 93 13.99 34.28 -18.02
CA ASP A 93 13.97 35.74 -18.25
C ASP A 93 12.69 36.39 -17.69
N SER A 94 11.54 35.74 -17.87
CA SER A 94 10.27 36.17 -17.27
C SER A 94 10.34 36.10 -15.74
N ALA A 95 10.95 35.06 -15.17
CA ALA A 95 11.15 34.96 -13.72
C ALA A 95 12.03 36.12 -13.22
N ARG A 96 13.14 36.43 -13.90
CA ARG A 96 14.02 37.56 -13.57
C ARG A 96 13.29 38.89 -13.63
N GLU A 97 12.43 39.10 -14.61
CA GLU A 97 11.61 40.32 -14.71
C GLU A 97 10.57 40.42 -13.58
N GLN A 98 9.98 39.29 -13.16
CA GLN A 98 9.11 39.26 -11.97
C GLN A 98 9.87 39.62 -10.68
N LEU A 99 11.15 39.26 -10.56
CA LEU A 99 11.98 39.66 -9.43
C LEU A 99 12.24 41.17 -9.45
N LYS A 100 12.63 41.72 -10.60
CA LYS A 100 12.93 43.16 -10.78
C LYS A 100 11.71 44.05 -10.56
N SER A 101 10.56 43.64 -11.07
CA SER A 101 9.30 44.37 -10.92
C SER A 101 8.64 44.20 -9.53
N GLY A 102 9.20 43.34 -8.67
CA GLY A 102 8.66 43.05 -7.34
C GLY A 102 7.44 42.12 -7.33
N GLY A 103 7.15 41.45 -8.45
CA GLY A 103 6.13 40.40 -8.56
C GLY A 103 6.46 39.16 -7.72
N VAL A 104 7.75 38.86 -7.54
CA VAL A 104 8.27 37.86 -6.60
C VAL A 104 9.36 38.43 -5.71
N GLU A 105 9.59 37.79 -4.57
CA GLU A 105 10.67 38.12 -3.64
C GLU A 105 11.94 37.28 -3.90
N MET A 106 11.78 36.10 -4.51
CA MET A 106 12.87 35.14 -4.68
C MET A 106 12.71 34.29 -5.96
N LEU A 107 13.81 34.01 -6.62
CA LEU A 107 13.96 32.99 -7.66
C LEU A 107 14.52 31.72 -7.03
N THR A 108 13.92 30.58 -7.35
CA THR A 108 14.23 29.33 -6.63
C THR A 108 15.52 28.67 -7.09
N SER A 109 15.99 28.95 -8.31
CA SER A 109 17.27 28.46 -8.83
C SER A 109 17.90 29.50 -9.74
N VAL A 110 19.07 30.00 -9.36
CA VAL A 110 19.84 30.96 -10.15
C VAL A 110 21.31 30.59 -10.08
N PHE A 111 21.94 30.47 -11.25
CA PHE A 111 23.38 30.36 -11.33
C PHE A 111 24.03 31.70 -10.96
N ALA A 112 24.86 31.70 -9.93
CA ALA A 112 25.53 32.89 -9.40
C ALA A 112 26.66 33.31 -10.33
N THR A 113 26.62 34.56 -10.79
CA THR A 113 27.70 35.21 -11.55
C THR A 113 27.86 36.65 -11.07
N ASP A 114 29.06 37.21 -11.25
CA ASP A 114 29.35 38.61 -10.89
C ASP A 114 28.41 39.59 -11.60
N ARG A 115 28.07 39.28 -12.86
CA ARG A 115 27.12 40.05 -13.65
C ARG A 115 25.73 40.08 -13.00
N ARG A 116 25.22 38.92 -12.56
CA ARG A 116 23.89 38.78 -11.95
C ARG A 116 23.85 39.32 -10.51
N ALA A 117 24.98 39.35 -9.81
CA ALA A 117 25.10 39.93 -8.46
C ALA A 117 24.80 41.44 -8.42
N SER A 118 24.84 42.13 -9.58
CA SER A 118 24.42 43.54 -9.68
C SER A 118 22.90 43.76 -9.58
N GLU A 119 22.09 42.71 -9.75
CA GLU A 119 20.62 42.80 -9.83
C GLU A 119 19.89 42.06 -8.69
N MET A 120 20.57 41.16 -7.97
CA MET A 120 19.99 40.34 -6.90
C MET A 120 21.03 39.91 -5.86
N LEU A 121 20.57 39.52 -4.67
CA LEU A 121 21.38 38.87 -3.64
C LEU A 121 21.33 37.36 -3.82
N PHE A 122 22.46 36.67 -3.62
CA PHE A 122 22.49 35.20 -3.63
C PHE A 122 22.46 34.63 -2.22
N SER A 123 21.73 33.53 -2.02
CA SER A 123 21.95 32.67 -0.85
C SER A 123 23.32 32.00 -0.92
N ARG A 124 23.69 31.25 0.12
CA ARG A 124 24.71 30.20 0.01
C ARG A 124 24.35 29.29 -1.18
N PRO A 125 25.32 28.95 -2.05
CA PRO A 125 25.12 27.92 -3.06
C PRO A 125 24.69 26.61 -2.40
N TYR A 126 23.74 25.93 -3.02
CA TYR A 126 23.27 24.63 -2.56
C TYR A 126 23.57 23.50 -3.55
N LEU A 127 24.08 23.83 -4.74
CA LEU A 127 24.51 22.86 -5.73
C LEU A 127 25.63 23.46 -6.60
N HIS A 128 26.70 22.69 -6.78
CA HIS A 128 27.82 23.03 -7.67
C HIS A 128 27.71 22.15 -8.91
N LEU A 129 27.64 22.76 -10.10
CA LEU A 129 27.42 22.05 -11.35
C LEU A 129 28.58 22.28 -12.31
N PRO A 130 29.35 21.23 -12.67
CA PRO A 130 30.28 21.33 -13.78
C PRO A 130 29.51 21.28 -15.12
N ALA A 131 30.01 22.02 -16.10
CA ALA A 131 29.55 21.88 -17.47
C ALA A 131 30.04 20.55 -18.07
N ALA A 132 29.25 20.03 -19.01
CA ALA A 132 29.56 18.90 -19.84
C ALA A 132 29.43 19.30 -21.31
N MET A 133 30.30 18.73 -22.14
CA MET A 133 30.22 18.81 -23.60
C MET A 133 29.51 17.57 -24.12
N ILE A 134 28.46 17.76 -24.91
CA ILE A 134 27.63 16.67 -25.45
C ILE A 134 27.69 16.73 -26.96
N GLY A 135 28.19 15.67 -27.56
CA GLY A 135 28.32 15.50 -29.01
C GLY A 135 27.49 14.32 -29.51
N ARG A 136 27.52 14.08 -30.81
CA ARG A 136 26.94 12.87 -31.40
C ARG A 136 27.67 11.62 -30.89
N ALA A 137 26.98 10.48 -30.89
CA ALA A 137 27.52 9.20 -30.39
C ALA A 137 28.85 8.83 -31.07
N GLU A 138 29.00 9.14 -32.35
CA GLU A 138 30.19 8.90 -33.17
C GLU A 138 31.24 10.02 -33.15
N ALA A 139 31.00 11.14 -32.47
CA ALA A 139 31.95 12.25 -32.40
C ALA A 139 33.17 11.89 -31.56
N ASP A 140 34.36 12.36 -31.91
CA ASP A 140 35.57 12.16 -31.10
C ASP A 140 35.47 12.83 -29.73
N SER A 141 36.20 12.28 -28.75
CA SER A 141 36.30 12.91 -27.42
C SER A 141 37.04 14.24 -27.52
N VAL A 142 36.54 15.25 -26.79
CA VAL A 142 37.05 16.62 -26.75
C VAL A 142 37.78 16.80 -25.42
N VAL A 143 39.06 17.13 -25.47
CA VAL A 143 39.95 17.13 -24.28
C VAL A 143 39.84 18.44 -23.51
N ASP A 144 39.69 19.57 -24.20
CA ASP A 144 39.67 20.91 -23.62
C ASP A 144 38.73 21.86 -24.36
N LEU A 145 38.40 23.00 -23.74
CA LEU A 145 37.50 24.00 -24.32
C LEU A 145 38.09 24.64 -25.60
N ASP A 146 39.42 24.80 -25.68
CA ASP A 146 40.10 25.41 -26.84
C ASP A 146 40.00 24.57 -28.11
N SER A 147 39.86 23.24 -28.02
CA SER A 147 39.61 22.39 -29.18
C SER A 147 38.23 22.59 -29.84
N LEU A 148 37.37 23.45 -29.27
CA LEU A 148 36.09 23.86 -29.84
C LEU A 148 36.16 25.15 -30.68
N ARG A 149 37.33 25.76 -30.85
CA ARG A 149 37.49 26.90 -31.76
C ARG A 149 37.05 26.52 -33.17
N GLU A 150 36.34 27.44 -33.83
CA GLU A 150 35.74 27.25 -35.16
C GLU A 150 34.63 26.17 -35.24
N ARG A 151 34.23 25.55 -34.12
CA ARG A 151 33.09 24.62 -34.06
C ARG A 151 31.81 25.33 -33.65
N ARG A 152 30.66 24.76 -34.02
CA ARG A 152 29.34 25.29 -33.65
C ARG A 152 28.93 24.75 -32.29
N ILE A 153 28.83 25.64 -31.30
CA ILE A 153 28.49 25.30 -29.91
C ILE A 153 27.04 25.68 -29.64
N ALA A 154 26.16 24.70 -29.52
CA ALA A 154 24.78 24.91 -29.10
C ALA A 154 24.72 25.22 -27.60
N VAL A 155 24.05 26.32 -27.25
CA VAL A 155 23.80 26.75 -25.87
C VAL A 155 22.39 27.29 -25.72
N VAL A 156 21.80 27.16 -24.54
CA VAL A 156 20.48 27.73 -24.28
C VAL A 156 20.57 29.26 -24.20
N GLN A 157 19.68 29.95 -24.92
CA GLN A 157 19.60 31.41 -24.92
C GLN A 157 19.37 31.95 -23.51
N GLY A 158 20.17 32.94 -23.09
CA GLY A 158 20.04 33.56 -21.76
C GLY A 158 20.55 32.71 -20.58
N HIS A 159 21.11 31.52 -20.85
CA HIS A 159 21.63 30.61 -19.82
C HIS A 159 23.06 30.98 -19.38
N VAL A 160 23.45 30.59 -18.16
CA VAL A 160 24.77 30.91 -17.59
C VAL A 160 25.92 30.41 -18.45
N TRP A 161 25.77 29.26 -19.09
CA TRP A 161 26.80 28.67 -19.95
C TRP A 161 27.14 29.55 -21.15
N ALA A 162 26.14 30.23 -21.72
CA ALA A 162 26.37 31.20 -22.79
C ALA A 162 27.06 32.48 -22.28
N GLU A 163 26.87 32.86 -21.00
CA GLU A 163 27.60 33.97 -20.38
C GLU A 163 29.07 33.58 -20.17
N LEU A 164 29.33 32.45 -19.51
CA LEU A 164 30.69 31.97 -19.20
C LEU A 164 31.52 31.71 -20.46
N LEU A 165 30.90 31.18 -21.54
CA LEU A 165 31.60 30.97 -22.81
C LEU A 165 31.93 32.29 -23.53
N ARG A 166 31.08 33.31 -23.42
CA ARG A 166 31.39 34.65 -23.96
C ARG A 166 32.52 35.30 -23.18
N ASP A 167 32.54 35.17 -21.86
CA ASP A 167 33.62 35.67 -21.01
C ASP A 167 34.94 34.92 -21.29
N ALA A 168 34.86 33.64 -21.68
CA ALA A 168 35.99 32.85 -22.19
C ALA A 168 36.36 33.13 -23.67
N GLY A 169 35.66 34.05 -24.34
CA GLY A 169 35.97 34.50 -25.70
C GLY A 169 35.47 33.61 -26.84
N PHE A 170 34.42 32.81 -26.64
CA PHE A 170 33.82 31.91 -27.66
C PHE A 170 32.56 32.49 -28.35
N ASP A 171 32.39 33.81 -28.36
CA ASP A 171 31.17 34.46 -28.86
C ASP A 171 30.88 34.16 -30.34
N ALA A 172 31.90 33.95 -31.16
CA ALA A 172 31.76 33.66 -32.59
C ALA A 172 31.26 32.24 -32.88
N GLU A 173 31.42 31.33 -31.91
CA GLU A 173 31.12 29.89 -32.00
C GLU A 173 29.72 29.53 -31.48
N LEU A 174 29.07 30.43 -30.72
CA LEU A 174 27.80 30.15 -30.05
C LEU A 174 26.59 30.15 -30.99
N GLN A 175 25.76 29.11 -30.85
CA GLN A 175 24.44 29.02 -31.44
C GLN A 175 23.39 28.95 -30.33
N ALA A 176 22.56 29.98 -30.26
CA ALA A 176 21.54 30.09 -29.23
C ALA A 176 20.29 29.28 -29.60
N ALA A 177 19.90 28.38 -28.70
CA ALA A 177 18.69 27.57 -28.81
C ALA A 177 17.67 27.93 -27.71
N PRO A 178 16.36 27.77 -27.97
CA PRO A 178 15.32 28.19 -27.03
C PRO A 178 15.14 27.28 -25.80
N SER A 179 15.73 26.08 -25.79
CA SER A 179 15.67 25.15 -24.65
C SER A 179 16.80 24.12 -24.74
N VAL A 180 17.10 23.44 -23.62
CA VAL A 180 18.07 22.33 -23.56
C VAL A 180 17.74 21.26 -24.61
N ARG A 181 16.45 20.89 -24.73
CA ARG A 181 15.98 19.93 -25.74
C ARG A 181 16.27 20.38 -27.17
N ALA A 182 15.99 21.65 -27.49
CA ALA A 182 16.24 22.18 -28.83
C ALA A 182 17.74 22.18 -29.16
N ALA A 183 18.58 22.57 -28.19
CA ALA A 183 20.03 22.59 -28.34
C ALA A 183 20.59 21.17 -28.59
N LEU A 184 20.13 20.17 -27.84
CA LEU A 184 20.50 18.76 -28.03
C LEU A 184 20.04 18.20 -29.38
N LEU A 185 18.84 18.59 -29.85
CA LEU A 185 18.34 18.20 -31.16
C LEU A 185 19.20 18.76 -32.29
N GLU A 186 19.67 20.01 -32.18
CA GLU A 186 20.59 20.60 -33.16
C GLU A 186 21.91 19.82 -33.28
N VAL A 187 22.44 19.33 -32.15
CA VAL A 187 23.63 18.45 -32.15
C VAL A 187 23.33 17.10 -32.80
N ALA A 188 22.19 16.48 -32.44
CA ALA A 188 21.77 15.19 -32.97
C ALA A 188 21.54 15.24 -34.49
N GLU A 189 21.04 16.35 -35.00
CA GLU A 189 20.75 16.58 -36.42
C GLU A 189 21.96 17.18 -37.18
N GLY A 190 23.11 17.37 -36.52
CA GLY A 190 24.34 17.88 -37.13
C GLY A 190 24.34 19.38 -37.48
N ARG A 191 23.36 20.13 -36.98
CA ARG A 191 23.28 21.60 -37.11
C ARG A 191 24.21 22.32 -36.13
N ALA A 192 24.52 21.68 -35.01
CA ALA A 192 25.60 22.06 -34.10
C ALA A 192 26.58 20.88 -33.93
N ASP A 193 27.81 21.19 -33.53
CA ASP A 193 28.86 20.18 -33.35
C ASP A 193 28.91 19.67 -31.91
N VAL A 194 28.61 20.53 -30.94
CA VAL A 194 28.58 20.20 -29.52
C VAL A 194 27.54 21.05 -28.78
N TYR A 195 26.93 20.50 -27.75
CA TYR A 195 26.12 21.24 -26.77
C TYR A 195 26.92 21.40 -25.49
N ILE A 196 26.90 22.59 -24.88
CA ILE A 196 27.50 22.84 -23.57
C ILE A 196 26.41 23.20 -22.56
N GLY A 197 26.30 22.39 -21.51
CA GLY A 197 25.40 22.61 -20.38
C GLY A 197 25.73 21.75 -19.17
N ASP A 198 24.91 21.78 -18.12
CA ASP A 198 25.11 20.86 -16.98
C ASP A 198 24.63 19.45 -17.33
N LEU A 199 25.31 18.45 -16.76
CA LEU A 199 25.03 17.04 -17.09
C LEU A 199 23.62 16.61 -16.65
N LEU A 200 23.11 17.12 -15.53
CA LEU A 200 21.81 16.70 -14.98
C LEU A 200 20.64 17.11 -15.85
N SER A 201 20.61 18.38 -16.26
CA SER A 201 19.56 18.91 -17.14
C SER A 201 19.67 18.31 -18.54
N ALA A 202 20.91 18.11 -19.03
CA ALA A 202 21.13 17.52 -20.33
C ALA A 202 20.75 16.03 -20.38
N ASP A 203 21.12 15.24 -19.38
CA ASP A 203 20.78 13.81 -19.30
C ASP A 203 19.26 13.61 -19.21
N HIS A 204 18.59 14.41 -18.38
CA HIS A 204 17.13 14.43 -18.29
C HIS A 204 16.46 14.76 -19.62
N ALA A 205 16.96 15.80 -20.32
CA ALA A 205 16.43 16.20 -21.62
C ALA A 205 16.68 15.13 -22.71
N MET A 206 17.85 14.49 -22.70
CA MET A 206 18.18 13.38 -23.60
C MET A 206 17.27 12.18 -23.36
N GLN A 207 17.00 11.83 -22.09
CA GLN A 207 16.15 10.71 -21.73
C GLN A 207 14.69 10.94 -22.17
N ARG A 208 14.11 12.11 -21.87
CA ARG A 208 12.73 12.43 -22.22
C ARG A 208 12.50 12.61 -23.72
N SER A 209 13.55 12.95 -24.46
CA SER A 209 13.48 13.18 -25.91
C SER A 209 13.92 11.96 -26.73
N GLY A 210 14.28 10.84 -26.09
CA GLY A 210 14.76 9.63 -26.78
C GLY A 210 16.12 9.78 -27.45
N LEU A 211 16.93 10.76 -27.06
CA LEU A 211 18.23 11.09 -27.70
C LEU A 211 19.42 10.34 -27.09
N LYS A 212 19.23 9.53 -26.04
CA LYS A 212 20.28 8.76 -25.35
C LYS A 212 21.13 7.86 -26.25
N ARG A 213 20.59 7.43 -27.41
CA ARG A 213 21.33 6.62 -28.40
C ARG A 213 22.12 7.43 -29.42
N ALA A 214 21.74 8.68 -29.64
CA ALA A 214 22.30 9.55 -30.67
C ALA A 214 23.38 10.49 -30.13
N LEU A 215 23.39 10.73 -28.82
CA LEU A 215 24.26 11.70 -28.17
C LEU A 215 25.05 11.05 -27.02
N ARG A 216 26.26 11.54 -26.79
CA ARG A 216 27.11 11.13 -25.66
C ARG A 216 27.87 12.32 -25.08
N VAL A 217 28.31 12.21 -23.83
CA VAL A 217 29.28 13.14 -23.26
C VAL A 217 30.61 12.92 -23.97
N VAL A 218 31.14 13.98 -24.58
CA VAL A 218 32.40 13.95 -25.34
C VAL A 218 33.56 14.59 -24.57
N GLY A 219 33.28 15.38 -23.53
CA GLY A 219 34.29 16.04 -22.72
C GLY A 219 33.70 16.93 -21.62
N GLN A 220 34.58 17.59 -20.88
CA GLN A 220 34.22 18.61 -19.88
C GLN A 220 35.03 19.88 -20.16
N PRO A 221 34.41 21.06 -20.28
CA PRO A 221 35.10 22.29 -20.65
C PRO A 221 35.87 22.96 -19.49
N GLY A 222 35.83 22.38 -18.29
CA GLY A 222 36.42 22.99 -17.08
C GLY A 222 35.67 24.25 -16.60
N LEU A 223 34.45 24.47 -17.09
CA LEU A 223 33.56 25.52 -16.61
C LEU A 223 32.66 24.96 -15.51
N GLU A 224 32.47 25.72 -14.43
CA GLU A 224 31.60 25.36 -13.32
C GLU A 224 30.69 26.53 -12.96
N ALA A 225 29.51 26.23 -12.41
CA ALA A 225 28.56 27.24 -11.98
C ALA A 225 27.86 26.83 -10.68
N ASP A 226 27.71 27.81 -9.79
CA ASP A 226 27.09 27.66 -8.48
C ASP A 226 25.60 27.99 -8.55
N LEU A 227 24.75 27.05 -8.16
CA LEU A 227 23.31 27.27 -8.09
C LEU A 227 22.90 27.74 -6.69
N ALA A 228 22.21 28.87 -6.62
CA ALA A 228 21.76 29.51 -5.39
C ALA A 228 20.34 30.08 -5.54
N PHE A 229 19.71 30.47 -4.43
CA PHE A 229 18.48 31.26 -4.46
C PHE A 229 18.82 32.71 -4.84
N GLY A 230 18.10 33.28 -5.80
CA GLY A 230 18.21 34.68 -6.18
C GLY A 230 17.18 35.52 -5.44
N ILE A 231 17.61 36.52 -4.68
CA ILE A 231 16.77 37.24 -3.70
C ILE A 231 16.74 38.71 -4.08
N ARG A 232 15.58 39.35 -3.92
CA ARG A 232 15.43 40.78 -4.20
C ARG A 232 16.37 41.62 -3.31
N PRO A 233 17.10 42.63 -3.84
CA PRO A 233 18.13 43.36 -3.09
C PRO A 233 17.69 44.04 -1.80
N ASP A 234 16.42 44.41 -1.69
CA ASP A 234 15.80 45.05 -0.51
C ASP A 234 15.46 44.06 0.62
N LEU A 235 15.73 42.75 0.45
CA LEU A 235 15.38 41.70 1.42
C LEU A 235 16.61 40.95 1.98
N PRO A 236 17.60 41.63 2.61
CA PRO A 236 18.77 40.95 3.19
C PRO A 236 18.43 40.03 4.36
N ASP A 237 17.32 40.28 5.06
CA ASP A 237 16.86 39.40 6.14
C ASP A 237 16.36 38.03 5.60
N LEU A 238 15.74 38.00 4.41
CA LEU A 238 15.36 36.74 3.74
C LEU A 238 16.61 35.92 3.36
N LYS A 239 17.66 36.59 2.85
CA LYS A 239 18.96 35.96 2.61
C LYS A 239 19.52 35.33 3.88
N ARG A 240 19.48 36.04 5.02
CA ARG A 240 19.96 35.51 6.30
C ARG A 240 19.21 34.24 6.73
N VAL A 241 17.88 34.24 6.60
CA VAL A 241 17.03 33.07 6.91
C VAL A 241 17.40 31.88 6.02
N LEU A 242 17.58 32.10 4.72
CA LEU A 242 17.92 31.05 3.76
C LEU A 242 19.32 30.49 4.02
N ASP A 243 20.30 31.35 4.28
CA ASP A 243 21.68 30.92 4.56
C ASP A 243 21.77 30.06 5.83
N GLN A 244 21.02 30.43 6.88
CA GLN A 244 20.94 29.67 8.13
C GLN A 244 20.18 28.34 7.96
N ALA A 245 19.07 28.37 7.22
CA ALA A 245 18.33 27.16 6.90
C ALA A 245 19.17 26.18 6.06
N LEU A 246 19.88 26.67 5.04
CA LEU A 246 20.78 25.87 4.20
C LEU A 246 21.95 25.31 5.02
N ALA A 247 22.57 26.12 5.89
CA ALA A 247 23.68 25.68 6.73
C ALA A 247 23.30 24.56 7.71
N SER A 248 22.02 24.45 8.03
CA SER A 248 21.53 23.43 8.96
C SER A 248 21.30 22.06 8.29
N ILE A 249 21.18 22.01 6.96
CA ILE A 249 20.93 20.77 6.21
C ILE A 249 22.11 19.81 6.42
N THR A 250 21.80 18.58 6.80
CA THR A 250 22.83 17.56 7.07
C THR A 250 23.32 16.92 5.79
N VAL A 251 24.56 16.40 5.81
CA VAL A 251 25.15 15.65 4.70
C VAL A 251 24.26 14.48 4.24
N ALA A 252 23.54 13.83 5.16
CA ALA A 252 22.62 12.74 4.84
C ALA A 252 21.36 13.20 4.10
N GLU A 253 20.80 14.36 4.48
CA GLU A 253 19.65 14.95 3.78
C GLU A 253 20.05 15.48 2.40
N GLU A 254 21.23 16.08 2.30
CA GLU A 254 21.80 16.52 1.02
C GLU A 254 22.03 15.33 0.07
N ALA A 255 22.62 14.24 0.57
CA ALA A 255 22.81 13.02 -0.19
C ALA A 255 21.48 12.38 -0.64
N ALA A 256 20.46 12.39 0.23
CA ALA A 256 19.12 11.89 -0.11
C ALA A 256 18.42 12.76 -1.17
N LEU A 257 18.61 14.09 -1.13
CA LEU A 257 18.11 15.00 -2.15
C LEU A 257 18.80 14.78 -3.50
N ARG A 258 20.14 14.65 -3.52
CA ARG A 258 20.91 14.37 -4.74
C ARG A 258 20.51 13.03 -5.38
N ALA A 259 20.48 11.96 -4.59
CA ALA A 259 20.15 10.61 -5.06
C ALA A 259 18.77 10.50 -5.73
N ARG A 260 17.82 11.39 -5.38
CA ARG A 260 16.47 11.40 -5.95
C ARG A 260 16.38 12.10 -7.31
N TRP A 261 17.25 13.06 -7.59
CA TRP A 261 17.15 13.94 -8.77
C TRP A 261 18.27 13.75 -9.80
N GLU A 262 19.41 13.18 -9.41
CA GLU A 262 20.48 12.78 -10.31
C GLU A 262 20.13 11.49 -11.08
N GLY A 263 18.99 11.48 -11.78
CA GLY A 263 18.42 10.31 -12.46
C GLY A 263 19.50 9.41 -13.04
N ARG A 264 19.61 8.17 -12.52
CA ARG A 264 20.70 7.25 -12.81
C ARG A 264 20.75 6.97 -14.30
N SER A 265 21.62 7.68 -15.01
CA SER A 265 21.94 7.38 -16.40
C SER A 265 22.57 6.00 -16.43
N SER A 266 22.31 5.22 -17.48
CA SER A 266 23.04 3.99 -17.76
C SER A 266 24.57 4.19 -17.83
N ALA A 267 25.03 5.45 -17.94
CA ALA A 267 26.43 5.84 -17.84
C ALA A 267 26.97 5.89 -16.39
N ASP A 268 26.13 6.14 -15.38
CA ASP A 268 26.54 6.15 -13.96
C ASP A 268 26.62 4.73 -13.35
N ILE A 269 26.15 3.72 -14.08
CA ILE A 269 26.36 2.31 -13.75
C ILE A 269 27.86 1.95 -13.80
N ALA A 270 28.73 2.83 -14.32
CA ALA A 270 30.15 2.58 -14.53
C ALA A 270 31.14 3.28 -13.56
N LEU A 271 30.73 4.14 -12.62
CA LEU A 271 31.68 4.76 -11.68
C LEU A 271 31.29 4.51 -10.22
N ALA A 272 31.63 3.31 -9.74
CA ALA A 272 32.06 3.20 -8.36
C ALA A 272 33.20 4.22 -8.13
N PRO A 273 33.35 4.83 -6.93
CA PRO A 273 34.54 5.61 -6.63
C PRO A 273 35.75 4.76 -7.01
N ALA A 274 36.62 5.28 -7.87
CA ALA A 274 37.75 4.54 -8.39
C ALA A 274 38.72 4.26 -7.23
N VAL A 275 38.46 3.18 -6.48
CA VAL A 275 39.41 2.64 -5.51
C VAL A 275 40.60 2.19 -6.36
N PRO A 276 41.79 2.80 -6.21
CA PRO A 276 42.94 2.44 -7.02
C PRO A 276 43.40 1.03 -6.61
N ILE A 277 43.00 0.03 -7.40
CA ILE A 277 43.42 -1.36 -7.23
C ILE A 277 44.86 -1.49 -7.76
N PRO A 278 45.83 -1.91 -6.92
CA PRO A 278 47.21 -2.16 -7.34
C PRO A 278 47.31 -3.16 -8.50
N ALA A 279 48.35 -3.05 -9.33
CA ALA A 279 48.55 -3.90 -10.50
C ALA A 279 48.83 -5.40 -10.18
N SER A 280 48.67 -6.25 -11.19
CA SER A 280 49.09 -7.66 -11.26
C SER A 280 50.45 -7.92 -10.62
N VAL A 281 50.57 -8.69 -9.54
CA VAL A 281 51.87 -9.26 -9.11
C VAL A 281 52.11 -10.67 -9.65
N SER A 282 51.22 -11.23 -10.48
CA SER A 282 51.36 -12.61 -11.00
C SER A 282 52.63 -12.86 -11.82
N ALA A 283 53.09 -11.86 -12.58
CA ALA A 283 54.33 -11.96 -13.35
C ALA A 283 55.56 -12.05 -12.43
N GLU A 284 55.57 -11.26 -11.35
CA GLU A 284 56.65 -11.26 -10.34
C GLU A 284 56.62 -12.51 -9.46
N ILE A 285 55.42 -13.03 -9.14
CA ILE A 285 55.20 -14.35 -8.53
C ILE A 285 55.85 -15.46 -9.36
N THR A 286 55.59 -15.46 -10.68
CA THR A 286 56.10 -16.49 -11.59
C THR A 286 57.63 -16.46 -11.65
N LEU A 287 58.20 -15.25 -11.67
CA LEU A 287 59.65 -15.03 -11.62
C LEU A 287 60.24 -15.54 -10.30
N LEU A 288 59.70 -15.13 -9.15
CA LEU A 288 60.20 -15.52 -7.82
C LEU A 288 60.07 -17.03 -7.57
N LYS A 289 59.00 -17.68 -8.03
CA LYS A 289 58.87 -19.15 -7.95
C LYS A 289 60.02 -19.85 -8.68
N SER A 290 60.36 -19.38 -9.89
CA SER A 290 61.47 -19.94 -10.65
C SER A 290 62.83 -19.67 -9.99
N GLU A 291 63.00 -18.49 -9.39
CA GLU A 291 64.21 -18.07 -8.68
C GLU A 291 64.43 -18.91 -7.40
N VAL A 292 63.38 -19.12 -6.58
CA VAL A 292 63.41 -19.97 -5.38
C VAL A 292 63.64 -21.44 -5.73
N ALA A 293 63.00 -21.96 -6.79
CA ALA A 293 63.16 -23.35 -7.23
C ALA A 293 64.59 -23.66 -7.73
N SER A 294 65.29 -22.66 -8.27
CA SER A 294 66.65 -22.81 -8.79
C SER A 294 67.77 -22.60 -7.75
N ARG A 295 67.43 -22.15 -6.53
CA ARG A 295 68.40 -21.76 -5.50
C ARG A 295 68.95 -22.97 -4.74
N LYS A 296 70.27 -23.16 -4.78
CA LYS A 296 70.96 -24.29 -4.14
C LYS A 296 71.41 -24.04 -2.70
N ASP A 297 71.39 -22.78 -2.28
CA ASP A 297 71.97 -22.33 -1.00
C ASP A 297 70.99 -22.46 0.19
N TRP A 298 69.76 -22.91 -0.05
CA TRP A 298 68.68 -23.05 0.93
C TRP A 298 68.35 -24.51 1.21
N ASP A 299 68.00 -24.82 2.46
CA ASP A 299 67.53 -26.16 2.85
C ASP A 299 66.12 -26.45 2.29
N GLU A 300 65.74 -27.73 2.20
CA GLU A 300 64.45 -28.16 1.63
C GLU A 300 63.25 -27.58 2.40
N GLU A 301 63.39 -27.42 3.72
CA GLU A 301 62.37 -26.81 4.58
C GLU A 301 62.21 -25.31 4.30
N GLN A 302 63.31 -24.59 4.03
CA GLN A 302 63.28 -23.17 3.68
C GLN A 302 62.68 -22.93 2.29
N ARG A 303 63.04 -23.76 1.31
CA ARG A 303 62.47 -23.71 -0.06
C ARG A 303 60.97 -24.00 -0.06
N SER A 304 60.53 -25.01 0.68
CA SER A 304 59.10 -25.35 0.77
C SER A 304 58.29 -24.26 1.49
N ALA A 305 58.80 -23.67 2.57
CA ALA A 305 58.13 -22.57 3.27
C ALA A 305 58.00 -21.30 2.39
N ALA A 306 59.05 -20.96 1.63
CA ALA A 306 59.04 -19.84 0.71
C ALA A 306 58.08 -20.05 -0.47
N LEU A 307 58.06 -21.25 -1.06
CA LEU A 307 57.09 -21.60 -2.10
C LEU A 307 55.65 -21.53 -1.58
N ALA A 308 55.39 -22.00 -0.36
CA ALA A 308 54.07 -21.90 0.26
C ALA A 308 53.62 -20.44 0.48
N GLN A 309 54.54 -19.53 0.85
CA GLN A 309 54.24 -18.10 0.95
C GLN A 309 53.91 -17.50 -0.42
N ILE A 310 54.67 -17.86 -1.46
CA ILE A 310 54.43 -17.38 -2.83
C ILE A 310 53.12 -17.96 -3.40
N ASP A 311 52.80 -19.22 -3.11
CA ASP A 311 51.52 -19.85 -3.48
C ASP A 311 50.34 -19.14 -2.80
N SER A 312 50.49 -18.79 -1.52
CA SER A 312 49.50 -18.01 -0.77
C SER A 312 49.32 -16.59 -1.34
N ALA A 313 50.40 -15.94 -1.78
CA ALA A 313 50.33 -14.66 -2.48
C ALA A 313 49.62 -14.79 -3.84
N GLN A 314 49.86 -15.87 -4.58
CA GLN A 314 49.16 -16.14 -5.84
C GLN A 314 47.66 -16.37 -5.63
N ALA A 315 47.26 -17.08 -4.58
CA ALA A 315 45.86 -17.26 -4.24
C ALA A 315 45.16 -15.92 -3.95
N ARG A 316 45.79 -15.02 -3.18
CA ARG A 316 45.28 -13.67 -2.89
C ARG A 316 45.16 -12.80 -4.13
N ASP A 317 46.15 -12.86 -5.03
CA ASP A 317 46.08 -12.16 -6.32
C ASP A 317 44.87 -12.66 -7.16
N GLY A 318 44.63 -13.97 -7.15
CA GLY A 318 43.45 -14.59 -7.76
C GLY A 318 42.12 -14.20 -7.11
N GLU A 319 42.07 -14.01 -5.79
CA GLU A 319 40.89 -13.47 -5.08
C GLU A 319 40.56 -12.04 -5.51
N ALA A 320 41.59 -11.24 -5.81
CA ALA A 320 41.42 -9.89 -6.36
C ALA A 320 40.77 -9.95 -7.75
N ASP A 321 41.25 -10.83 -8.63
CA ASP A 321 40.70 -11.01 -9.97
C ASP A 321 39.25 -11.52 -9.93
N ALA A 322 38.92 -12.43 -9.00
CA ALA A 322 37.55 -12.88 -8.77
C ALA A 322 36.63 -11.74 -8.32
N SER A 323 37.13 -10.85 -7.45
CA SER A 323 36.40 -9.66 -7.00
C SER A 323 36.16 -8.69 -8.16
N ILE A 324 37.15 -8.47 -9.02
CA ILE A 324 37.03 -7.65 -10.23
C ILE A 324 36.02 -8.24 -11.21
N ALA A 325 36.05 -9.57 -11.45
CA ALA A 325 35.08 -10.25 -12.29
C ALA A 325 33.65 -10.12 -11.74
N ARG A 326 33.47 -10.12 -10.42
CA ARG A 326 32.16 -9.91 -9.79
C ARG A 326 31.64 -8.49 -9.97
N ILE A 327 32.51 -7.48 -9.94
CA ILE A 327 32.15 -6.09 -10.28
C ILE A 327 31.58 -6.01 -11.71
N ALA A 328 32.20 -6.71 -12.66
CA ALA A 328 31.68 -6.78 -14.02
C ALA A 328 30.30 -7.47 -14.08
N ALA A 329 30.10 -8.57 -13.34
CA ALA A 329 28.80 -9.25 -13.28
C ALA A 329 27.68 -8.37 -12.70
N LEU A 330 27.99 -7.55 -11.68
CA LEU A 330 27.06 -6.58 -11.10
C LEU A 330 26.53 -5.58 -12.16
N SER A 331 27.38 -5.15 -13.09
CA SER A 331 26.95 -4.29 -14.20
C SER A 331 25.91 -4.95 -15.12
N ALA A 332 26.00 -6.26 -15.35
CA ALA A 332 25.01 -7.01 -16.13
C ALA A 332 23.68 -7.18 -15.38
N ASP A 333 23.75 -7.39 -14.06
CA ASP A 333 22.56 -7.41 -13.19
C ASP A 333 21.86 -6.04 -13.20
N ALA A 334 22.62 -4.94 -13.20
CA ALA A 334 22.11 -3.57 -13.30
C ALA A 334 21.40 -3.29 -14.64
N GLN A 335 21.93 -3.80 -15.76
CA GLN A 335 21.26 -3.72 -17.07
C GLN A 335 19.92 -4.47 -17.05
N THR A 336 19.89 -5.65 -16.42
CA THR A 336 18.67 -6.45 -16.28
C THR A 336 17.62 -5.72 -15.44
N ALA A 337 18.03 -5.14 -14.31
CA ALA A 337 17.17 -4.31 -13.46
C ALA A 337 16.57 -3.13 -14.23
N THR A 338 17.40 -2.44 -15.03
CA THR A 338 16.97 -1.32 -15.88
C THR A 338 15.91 -1.76 -16.90
N ALA A 339 16.13 -2.90 -17.58
CA ALA A 339 15.15 -3.44 -18.53
C ALA A 339 13.81 -3.82 -17.85
N ASP A 340 13.84 -4.32 -16.62
CA ASP A 340 12.63 -4.61 -15.85
C ASP A 340 11.86 -3.33 -15.48
N ILE A 341 12.57 -2.25 -15.14
CA ILE A 341 12.00 -0.91 -14.88
C ILE A 341 11.34 -0.34 -16.14
N GLU A 342 12.04 -0.37 -17.28
CA GLU A 342 11.50 0.10 -18.55
C GLU A 342 10.21 -0.65 -18.94
N ARG A 343 10.20 -1.99 -18.80
CA ARG A 343 8.99 -2.78 -19.04
C ARG A 343 7.85 -2.43 -18.09
N ALA A 344 8.17 -2.10 -16.83
CA ALA A 344 7.16 -1.76 -15.84
C ALA A 344 6.50 -0.39 -16.09
N GLN A 345 7.23 0.56 -16.67
CA GLN A 345 6.81 1.94 -16.93
C GLN A 345 6.07 2.13 -18.27
N ALA A 346 6.14 1.17 -19.19
CA ALA A 346 5.47 1.25 -20.49
C ALA A 346 3.94 1.46 -20.34
N THR A 347 3.47 2.66 -20.68
CA THR A 347 2.11 3.16 -20.38
C THR A 347 1.03 2.57 -21.32
N ASP A 348 1.38 2.12 -22.53
CA ASP A 348 0.43 1.59 -23.53
C ASP A 348 -0.05 0.14 -23.29
N GLN A 349 0.39 -0.51 -22.21
CA GLN A 349 0.14 -1.94 -22.03
C GLN A 349 -1.31 -2.31 -21.69
N GLN A 350 -2.13 -1.44 -21.09
CA GLN A 350 -3.50 -1.83 -20.72
C GLN A 350 -4.39 -2.13 -21.92
N GLN A 351 -4.30 -1.33 -23.00
CA GLN A 351 -5.07 -1.54 -24.22
C GLN A 351 -4.57 -2.76 -24.99
N ALA A 352 -3.24 -2.90 -25.15
CA ALA A 352 -2.63 -4.07 -25.78
C ALA A 352 -3.00 -5.38 -25.06
N ARG A 353 -3.10 -5.38 -23.72
CA ARG A 353 -3.53 -6.55 -22.93
C ARG A 353 -4.98 -6.94 -23.18
N ALA A 354 -5.88 -5.96 -23.20
CA ALA A 354 -7.28 -6.22 -23.52
C ALA A 354 -7.40 -6.86 -24.91
N GLU A 355 -6.63 -6.37 -25.88
CA GLU A 355 -6.55 -6.95 -27.22
C GLU A 355 -5.93 -8.35 -27.24
N ASP A 356 -4.86 -8.59 -26.48
CA ASP A 356 -4.20 -9.90 -26.41
C ASP A 356 -5.11 -10.95 -25.77
N LEU A 357 -5.87 -10.58 -24.73
CA LEU A 357 -6.87 -11.45 -24.13
C LEU A 357 -8.02 -11.74 -25.12
N LEU A 358 -8.48 -10.73 -25.86
CA LEU A 358 -9.48 -10.91 -26.92
C LEU A 358 -8.97 -11.82 -28.04
N ARG A 359 -7.72 -11.65 -28.48
CA ARG A 359 -7.06 -12.52 -29.46
C ARG A 359 -6.93 -13.95 -28.95
N TRP A 360 -6.54 -14.13 -27.70
CA TRP A 360 -6.48 -15.45 -27.07
C TRP A 360 -7.88 -16.09 -26.98
N ARG A 361 -8.91 -15.35 -26.55
CA ARG A 361 -10.31 -15.84 -26.54
C ARG A 361 -10.76 -16.27 -27.94
N GLY A 362 -10.40 -15.51 -28.97
CA GLY A 362 -10.69 -15.84 -30.37
C GLY A 362 -9.94 -17.07 -30.90
N SER A 363 -8.81 -17.45 -30.28
CA SER A 363 -8.04 -18.65 -30.64
C SER A 363 -8.60 -19.96 -30.06
N LEU A 364 -9.57 -19.87 -29.15
CA LEU A 364 -10.18 -21.05 -28.52
C LEU A 364 -11.01 -21.86 -29.56
N PRO A 365 -10.90 -23.20 -29.59
CA PRO A 365 -11.63 -24.00 -30.56
C PRO A 365 -13.14 -23.98 -30.30
N GLN A 366 -13.94 -23.53 -31.28
CA GLN A 366 -15.40 -23.37 -31.13
C GLN A 366 -16.18 -24.68 -30.90
N ARG A 367 -15.57 -25.84 -31.24
CA ARG A 367 -16.16 -27.19 -31.08
C ARG A 367 -15.28 -28.13 -30.24
N ALA A 368 -14.43 -27.58 -29.37
CA ALA A 368 -13.64 -28.39 -28.43
C ALA A 368 -14.56 -29.24 -27.52
N SER A 369 -14.15 -30.47 -27.24
CA SER A 369 -14.79 -31.29 -26.21
C SER A 369 -14.45 -30.77 -24.81
N VAL A 370 -15.23 -31.15 -23.79
CA VAL A 370 -14.92 -30.82 -22.38
C VAL A 370 -13.50 -31.26 -22.01
N ASN A 371 -13.07 -32.43 -22.49
CA ASN A 371 -11.74 -32.98 -22.20
C ASN A 371 -10.61 -32.14 -22.84
N ASP A 372 -10.82 -31.62 -24.06
CA ASP A 372 -9.84 -30.72 -24.71
C ASP A 372 -9.70 -29.40 -23.94
N LEU A 373 -10.82 -28.87 -23.43
CA LEU A 373 -10.83 -27.66 -22.61
C LEU A 373 -10.18 -27.91 -21.23
N GLU A 374 -10.38 -29.08 -20.62
CA GLU A 374 -9.72 -29.48 -19.36
C GLU A 374 -8.19 -29.59 -19.54
N GLN A 375 -7.70 -30.10 -20.68
CA GLN A 375 -6.28 -30.11 -20.99
C GLN A 375 -5.70 -28.69 -21.13
N LEU A 376 -6.41 -27.79 -21.83
CA LEU A 376 -6.01 -26.38 -21.93
C LEU A 376 -6.03 -25.67 -20.57
N LEU A 377 -7.00 -25.99 -19.71
CA LEU A 377 -7.06 -25.48 -18.35
C LEU A 377 -5.84 -25.93 -17.54
N ALA A 378 -5.45 -27.20 -17.64
CA ALA A 378 -4.28 -27.72 -16.95
C ALA A 378 -2.97 -27.02 -17.38
N THR A 379 -2.80 -26.72 -18.67
CA THR A 379 -1.61 -26.00 -19.16
C THR A 379 -1.57 -24.56 -18.66
N GLU A 380 -2.70 -23.85 -18.68
CA GLU A 380 -2.80 -22.48 -18.14
C GLU A 380 -2.62 -22.45 -16.61
N GLN A 381 -3.13 -23.44 -15.88
CA GLN A 381 -2.91 -23.59 -14.43
C GLN A 381 -1.44 -23.84 -14.10
N ALA A 382 -0.73 -24.68 -14.87
CA ALA A 382 0.71 -24.89 -14.70
C ALA A 382 1.51 -23.61 -14.96
N ALA A 383 1.15 -22.85 -16.00
CA ALA A 383 1.77 -21.56 -16.30
C ALA A 383 1.52 -20.52 -15.20
N ARG A 384 0.30 -20.49 -14.63
CA ARG A 384 -0.04 -19.66 -13.47
C ARG A 384 0.82 -19.99 -12.26
N THR A 385 0.95 -21.27 -11.91
CA THR A 385 1.77 -21.70 -10.77
C THR A 385 3.25 -21.33 -10.96
N ALA A 386 3.79 -21.54 -12.16
CA ALA A 386 5.16 -21.15 -12.47
C ALA A 386 5.41 -19.63 -12.33
N LEU A 387 4.44 -18.78 -12.69
CA LEU A 387 4.52 -17.33 -12.46
C LEU A 387 4.45 -16.97 -10.97
N GLN A 388 3.62 -17.67 -10.21
CA GLN A 388 3.50 -17.47 -8.78
C GLN A 388 4.80 -17.84 -8.03
N ASP A 389 5.47 -18.91 -8.45
CA ASP A 389 6.79 -19.29 -7.92
C ASP A 389 7.85 -18.22 -8.25
N LYS A 390 7.87 -17.72 -9.48
CA LYS A 390 8.77 -16.62 -9.89
C LYS A 390 8.52 -15.35 -9.08
N LEU A 391 7.26 -15.01 -8.82
CA LEU A 391 6.90 -13.86 -7.99
C LEU A 391 7.36 -14.03 -6.54
N THR A 392 7.24 -15.24 -6.01
CA THR A 392 7.73 -15.59 -4.66
C THR A 392 9.25 -15.48 -4.59
N GLN A 393 9.96 -16.01 -5.58
CA GLN A 393 11.42 -15.88 -5.69
C GLN A 393 11.87 -14.41 -5.78
N ALA A 394 11.22 -13.60 -6.63
CA ALA A 394 11.50 -12.18 -6.75
C ALA A 394 11.22 -11.41 -5.45
N THR A 395 10.18 -11.80 -4.71
CA THR A 395 9.85 -11.21 -3.41
C THR A 395 10.92 -11.55 -2.36
N ASN A 396 11.38 -12.80 -2.32
CA ASN A 396 12.44 -13.22 -1.40
C ASN A 396 13.77 -12.52 -1.72
N ALA A 397 14.17 -12.45 -2.99
CA ALA A 397 15.37 -11.73 -3.42
C ALA A 397 15.31 -10.24 -3.05
N SER A 398 14.15 -9.59 -3.26
CA SER A 398 13.94 -8.20 -2.84
C SER A 398 14.09 -8.02 -1.32
N ASN A 399 13.54 -8.95 -0.52
CA ASN A 399 13.70 -8.91 0.94
C ASN A 399 15.16 -9.09 1.39
N GLU A 400 15.93 -9.95 0.71
CA GLU A 400 17.36 -10.12 0.96
C GLU A 400 18.13 -8.82 0.69
N TRP A 401 17.86 -8.17 -0.45
CA TRP A 401 18.49 -6.89 -0.80
C TRP A 401 18.11 -5.76 0.15
N GLN A 402 16.87 -5.73 0.67
CA GLN A 402 16.46 -4.75 1.68
C GLN A 402 17.23 -4.88 3.00
N GLN A 403 17.70 -6.08 3.34
CA GLN A 403 18.42 -6.34 4.58
C GLN A 403 19.95 -6.17 4.44
N ARG A 404 20.48 -6.09 3.21
CA ARG A 404 21.91 -5.99 2.91
C ARG A 404 22.62 -4.70 3.39
N PRO A 405 22.01 -3.50 3.49
CA PRO A 405 22.72 -2.26 3.83
C PRO A 405 23.42 -2.24 5.20
N GLY A 406 22.87 -2.94 6.20
CA GLY A 406 23.42 -3.00 7.55
C GLY A 406 24.71 -3.82 7.65
N PRO A 407 24.70 -5.09 7.21
CA PRO A 407 25.91 -5.91 7.08
C PRO A 407 26.98 -5.27 6.18
N LEU A 408 26.58 -4.71 5.04
CA LEU A 408 27.52 -4.12 4.07
C LEU A 408 28.30 -2.92 4.66
N ARG A 409 27.65 -2.06 5.46
CA ARG A 409 28.34 -0.98 6.19
C ARG A 409 29.38 -1.48 7.19
N ARG A 410 29.10 -2.60 7.89
CA ARG A 410 30.04 -3.21 8.84
C ARG A 410 31.24 -3.81 8.11
N GLU A 411 31.00 -4.60 7.06
CA GLU A 411 32.05 -5.20 6.22
C GLU A 411 33.01 -4.12 5.66
N LEU A 412 32.47 -3.01 5.15
CA LEU A 412 33.29 -1.89 4.65
C LEU A 412 34.15 -1.23 5.75
N SER A 413 33.60 -1.05 6.96
CA SER A 413 34.36 -0.45 8.06
C SER A 413 35.50 -1.35 8.54
N GLU A 414 35.27 -2.67 8.60
CA GLU A 414 36.27 -3.67 8.97
C GLU A 414 37.38 -3.77 7.92
N LEU A 415 37.02 -3.74 6.63
CA LEU A 415 37.99 -3.75 5.53
C LEU A 415 38.84 -2.48 5.50
N SER A 416 38.24 -1.30 5.70
CA SER A 416 38.99 -0.04 5.75
C SER A 416 40.04 -0.07 6.86
N ALA A 417 39.66 -0.49 8.07
CA ALA A 417 40.58 -0.60 9.20
C ALA A 417 41.74 -1.58 8.92
N ARG A 418 41.48 -2.66 8.17
CA ARG A 418 42.50 -3.65 7.79
C ARG A 418 43.45 -3.13 6.71
N ILE A 419 42.93 -2.38 5.73
CA ILE A 419 43.75 -1.73 4.70
C ILE A 419 44.67 -0.67 5.32
N ASP A 420 44.16 0.13 6.25
CA ASP A 420 44.95 1.19 6.91
C ASP A 420 46.10 0.63 7.77
N SER A 421 46.00 -0.64 8.20
CA SER A 421 47.05 -1.34 8.95
C SER A 421 48.19 -1.91 8.10
N LEU A 422 48.02 -1.97 6.77
CA LEU A 422 48.99 -2.55 5.84
C LEU A 422 49.88 -1.46 5.24
N SER A 423 51.17 -1.48 5.58
CA SER A 423 52.19 -0.65 4.93
C SER A 423 53.08 -1.51 4.03
N PRO A 424 53.10 -1.30 2.70
CA PRO A 424 54.04 -1.97 1.81
C PRO A 424 55.46 -1.43 2.08
N GLY A 425 56.41 -2.32 2.38
CA GLY A 425 57.82 -1.96 2.66
C GLY A 425 58.57 -1.41 1.43
N GLU A 426 59.72 -0.77 1.68
CA GLU A 426 60.55 -0.08 0.66
C GLU A 426 61.10 -1.02 -0.45
N GLU A 427 61.51 -0.43 -1.59
CA GLU A 427 62.13 -1.14 -2.73
C GLU A 427 63.59 -1.45 -2.48
N GLY A 428 63.89 -2.72 -2.22
CA GLY A 428 65.25 -3.24 -2.06
C GLY A 428 65.36 -4.11 -0.81
N GLY A 429 65.96 -5.29 -0.96
CA GLY A 429 66.07 -6.26 0.14
C GLY A 429 66.52 -7.66 -0.29
N THR A 430 66.71 -8.54 0.70
CA THR A 430 67.01 -9.97 0.47
C THR A 430 65.85 -10.68 -0.25
N LEU A 431 66.07 -11.93 -0.71
CA LEU A 431 65.01 -12.70 -1.35
C LEU A 431 63.82 -12.95 -0.40
N GLU A 432 64.07 -13.15 0.90
CA GLU A 432 63.00 -13.28 1.90
C GLU A 432 62.16 -11.99 2.00
N GLU A 433 62.81 -10.82 2.02
CA GLU A 433 62.13 -9.51 2.06
C GLU A 433 61.30 -9.25 0.79
N ARG A 434 61.80 -9.68 -0.37
CA ARG A 434 61.05 -9.63 -1.65
C ARG A 434 59.80 -10.51 -1.62
N ILE A 435 59.88 -11.72 -1.06
CA ILE A 435 58.74 -12.64 -0.91
C ILE A 435 57.71 -12.06 0.06
N GLU A 436 58.15 -11.51 1.19
CA GLU A 436 57.26 -10.90 2.19
C GLU A 436 56.56 -9.65 1.63
N ARG A 437 57.30 -8.78 0.93
CA ARG A 437 56.75 -7.62 0.24
C ARG A 437 55.70 -8.03 -0.80
N LEU A 438 55.99 -9.04 -1.61
CA LEU A 438 55.06 -9.52 -2.62
C LEU A 438 53.78 -10.08 -1.99
N GLY A 439 53.90 -10.79 -0.85
CA GLY A 439 52.74 -11.21 -0.05
C GLY A 439 51.89 -10.03 0.41
N LYS A 440 52.50 -8.99 0.96
CA LYS A 440 51.82 -7.75 1.39
C LYS A 440 51.16 -7.00 0.23
N MET A 441 51.79 -6.97 -0.95
CA MET A 441 51.21 -6.36 -2.15
C MET A 441 50.00 -7.14 -2.68
N ALA A 442 50.07 -8.47 -2.69
CA ALA A 442 48.95 -9.33 -3.05
C ALA A 442 47.77 -9.19 -2.07
N ASP A 443 48.04 -9.13 -0.76
CA ASP A 443 47.04 -8.84 0.28
C ASP A 443 46.37 -7.48 0.07
N LEU A 444 47.17 -6.42 -0.15
CA LEU A 444 46.64 -5.07 -0.39
C LEU A 444 45.76 -5.02 -1.65
N ARG A 445 46.16 -5.71 -2.72
CA ARG A 445 45.37 -5.81 -3.96
C ARG A 445 44.05 -6.53 -3.73
N ALA A 446 44.07 -7.68 -3.04
CA ALA A 446 42.87 -8.43 -2.70
C ALA A 446 41.88 -7.61 -1.86
N LEU A 447 42.37 -6.94 -0.81
CA LEU A 447 41.54 -6.11 0.07
C LEU A 447 40.96 -4.89 -0.65
N ARG A 448 41.75 -4.19 -1.49
CA ARG A 448 41.24 -3.06 -2.28
C ARG A 448 40.26 -3.49 -3.37
N ALA A 449 40.49 -4.62 -4.03
CA ALA A 449 39.54 -5.18 -4.98
C ALA A 449 38.22 -5.59 -4.30
N ARG A 450 38.29 -6.15 -3.08
CA ARG A 450 37.11 -6.47 -2.27
C ARG A 450 36.36 -5.22 -1.81
N GLN A 451 37.08 -4.16 -1.41
CA GLN A 451 36.49 -2.87 -1.05
C GLN A 451 35.77 -2.24 -2.26
N ALA A 452 36.40 -2.26 -3.43
CA ALA A 452 35.79 -1.78 -4.68
C ALA A 452 34.51 -2.55 -5.02
N LEU A 453 34.51 -3.87 -4.82
CA LEU A 453 33.32 -4.71 -5.01
C LEU A 453 32.17 -4.31 -4.08
N LEU A 454 32.44 -4.14 -2.78
CA LEU A 454 31.40 -3.77 -1.82
C LEU A 454 30.84 -2.36 -2.06
N LEU A 455 31.68 -1.41 -2.50
CA LEU A 455 31.23 -0.07 -2.88
C LEU A 455 30.38 -0.10 -4.17
N ALA A 456 30.73 -0.97 -5.13
CA ALA A 456 29.91 -1.21 -6.31
C ALA A 456 28.57 -1.89 -5.96
N GLU A 457 28.56 -2.85 -5.03
CA GLU A 457 27.31 -3.42 -4.49
C GLU A 457 26.45 -2.34 -3.83
N GLN A 458 27.06 -1.42 -3.07
CA GLN A 458 26.35 -0.33 -2.40
C GLN A 458 25.70 0.64 -3.40
N SER A 459 26.42 1.07 -4.44
CA SER A 459 25.90 2.03 -5.42
C SER A 459 24.76 1.44 -6.25
N GLN A 460 24.83 0.14 -6.56
CA GLN A 460 23.81 -0.55 -7.34
C GLN A 460 22.61 -1.03 -6.52
N LEU A 461 22.68 -1.03 -5.18
CA LEU A 461 21.64 -1.60 -4.33
C LEU A 461 20.25 -1.01 -4.58
N ASP A 462 20.13 0.32 -4.71
CA ASP A 462 18.81 0.91 -4.94
C ASP A 462 18.27 0.60 -6.34
N LEU A 463 19.14 0.53 -7.36
CA LEU A 463 18.75 0.11 -8.71
C LEU A 463 18.28 -1.35 -8.72
N GLN A 464 18.95 -2.23 -7.97
CA GLN A 464 18.53 -3.62 -7.79
C GLN A 464 17.18 -3.69 -7.06
N LEU A 465 16.97 -2.88 -6.03
CA LEU A 465 15.68 -2.81 -5.32
C LEU A 465 14.55 -2.30 -6.23
N GLU A 466 14.79 -1.25 -7.00
CA GLU A 466 13.82 -0.69 -7.94
C GLU A 466 13.53 -1.67 -9.09
N GLY A 467 14.56 -2.31 -9.63
CA GLY A 467 14.44 -3.38 -10.62
C GLY A 467 13.68 -4.60 -10.08
N ALA A 468 13.91 -5.00 -8.83
CA ALA A 468 13.17 -6.07 -8.18
C ALA A 468 11.68 -5.73 -8.06
N GLU A 469 11.38 -4.49 -7.65
CA GLU A 469 10.00 -4.03 -7.50
C GLU A 469 9.30 -3.94 -8.87
N ALA A 470 10.00 -3.43 -9.89
CA ALA A 470 9.52 -3.43 -11.27
C ALA A 470 9.26 -4.86 -11.79
N ARG A 471 10.19 -5.80 -11.55
CA ARG A 471 10.03 -7.21 -11.89
C ARG A 471 8.82 -7.83 -11.19
N LYS A 472 8.63 -7.58 -9.89
CA LYS A 472 7.46 -8.04 -9.14
C LYS A 472 6.17 -7.50 -9.73
N GLN A 473 6.14 -6.22 -10.09
CA GLN A 473 4.98 -5.61 -10.74
C GLN A 473 4.68 -6.27 -12.09
N ASN A 474 5.70 -6.51 -12.92
CA ASN A 474 5.53 -7.19 -14.22
C ASN A 474 5.00 -8.62 -14.04
N LEU A 475 5.59 -9.40 -13.15
CA LEU A 475 5.14 -10.77 -12.84
C LEU A 475 3.71 -10.80 -12.27
N ALA A 476 3.36 -9.85 -11.41
CA ALA A 476 2.01 -9.74 -10.86
C ALA A 476 0.97 -9.40 -11.95
N ARG A 477 1.36 -8.61 -12.96
CA ARG A 477 0.52 -8.31 -14.12
C ARG A 477 0.33 -9.56 -15.00
N ASP A 478 1.41 -10.25 -15.35
CA ASP A 478 1.34 -11.50 -16.13
C ASP A 478 0.48 -12.57 -15.42
N LEU A 479 0.61 -12.66 -14.09
CA LEU A 479 -0.20 -13.55 -13.27
C LEU A 479 -1.69 -13.19 -13.33
N SER A 480 -2.03 -11.89 -13.32
CA SER A 480 -3.41 -11.42 -13.47
C SER A 480 -4.00 -11.84 -14.82
N ASP A 481 -3.24 -11.69 -15.91
CA ASP A 481 -3.70 -12.07 -17.24
C ASP A 481 -3.95 -13.59 -17.34
N ARG A 482 -3.07 -14.41 -16.74
CA ARG A 482 -3.25 -15.87 -16.67
C ARG A 482 -4.44 -16.27 -15.79
N ASN A 483 -4.68 -15.57 -14.69
CA ASN A 483 -5.87 -15.79 -13.86
C ASN A 483 -7.16 -15.56 -14.66
N GLU A 484 -7.22 -14.53 -15.49
CA GLU A 484 -8.41 -14.27 -16.32
C GLU A 484 -8.61 -15.35 -17.40
N ARG A 485 -7.53 -15.89 -17.97
CA ARG A 485 -7.59 -17.01 -18.92
C ARG A 485 -8.13 -18.28 -18.25
N VAL A 486 -7.60 -18.63 -17.08
CA VAL A 486 -8.06 -19.77 -16.26
C VAL A 486 -9.54 -19.62 -15.95
N ALA A 487 -9.97 -18.45 -15.46
CA ALA A 487 -11.39 -18.19 -15.17
C ALA A 487 -12.29 -18.31 -16.40
N THR A 488 -11.84 -17.80 -17.56
CA THR A 488 -12.58 -17.91 -18.83
C THR A 488 -12.74 -19.38 -19.25
N LEU A 489 -11.69 -20.21 -19.14
CA LEU A 489 -11.76 -21.64 -19.45
C LEU A 489 -12.65 -22.41 -18.49
N GLU A 490 -12.57 -22.12 -17.19
CA GLU A 490 -13.44 -22.74 -16.18
C GLU A 490 -14.92 -22.45 -16.45
N GLN A 491 -15.25 -21.21 -16.82
CA GLN A 491 -16.60 -20.83 -17.19
C GLN A 491 -17.07 -21.57 -18.45
N LEU A 492 -16.25 -21.62 -19.50
CA LEU A 492 -16.57 -22.35 -20.74
C LEU A 492 -16.78 -23.86 -20.49
N ILE A 493 -15.94 -24.48 -19.65
CA ILE A 493 -16.08 -25.89 -19.26
C ILE A 493 -17.40 -26.09 -18.51
N ALA A 494 -17.72 -25.22 -17.55
CA ALA A 494 -18.96 -25.30 -16.78
C ALA A 494 -20.20 -25.15 -17.68
N GLU A 495 -20.21 -24.16 -18.57
CA GLU A 495 -21.30 -23.95 -19.53
C GLU A 495 -21.49 -25.16 -20.45
N ARG A 496 -20.40 -25.70 -21.00
CA ARG A 496 -20.46 -26.87 -21.91
C ARG A 496 -20.93 -28.13 -21.19
N SER A 497 -20.37 -28.40 -20.02
CA SER A 497 -20.73 -29.53 -19.16
C SER A 497 -22.21 -29.48 -18.75
N ASN A 498 -22.70 -28.30 -18.34
CA ASN A 498 -24.10 -28.11 -17.97
C ASN A 498 -25.06 -28.33 -19.14
N ASN A 499 -24.70 -27.87 -20.34
CA ASN A 499 -25.52 -28.09 -21.55
C ASN A 499 -25.55 -29.57 -21.96
N GLU A 500 -24.42 -30.28 -21.87
CA GLU A 500 -24.36 -31.73 -22.14
C GLU A 500 -25.24 -32.51 -21.14
N LEU A 501 -25.13 -32.19 -19.85
CA LEU A 501 -25.97 -32.79 -18.80
C LEU A 501 -27.45 -32.45 -18.94
N SER A 502 -27.82 -31.21 -19.30
CA SER A 502 -29.22 -30.84 -19.46
C SER A 502 -29.88 -31.61 -20.59
N THR A 503 -29.17 -31.79 -21.72
CA THR A 503 -29.69 -32.62 -22.82
C THR A 503 -29.83 -34.09 -22.44
N GLU A 504 -28.98 -34.61 -21.56
CA GLU A 504 -29.08 -35.97 -21.08
C GLU A 504 -30.25 -36.14 -20.08
N ILE A 505 -30.48 -35.14 -19.21
CA ILE A 505 -31.64 -35.10 -18.32
C ILE A 505 -32.94 -35.06 -19.12
N GLU A 506 -33.04 -34.24 -20.17
CA GLU A 506 -34.22 -34.20 -21.04
C GLU A 506 -34.53 -35.57 -21.66
N ARG A 507 -33.50 -36.33 -22.07
CA ARG A 507 -33.66 -37.70 -22.60
C ARG A 507 -34.16 -38.67 -21.52
N LEU A 508 -33.57 -38.62 -20.33
CA LEU A 508 -33.95 -39.48 -19.21
C LEU A 508 -35.33 -39.15 -18.66
N GLN A 509 -35.72 -37.88 -18.69
CA GLN A 509 -37.06 -37.44 -18.33
C GLN A 509 -38.10 -37.99 -19.32
N ALA A 510 -37.85 -37.89 -20.62
CA ALA A 510 -38.71 -38.51 -21.63
C ALA A 510 -38.80 -40.04 -21.46
N GLN A 511 -37.70 -40.70 -21.07
CA GLN A 511 -37.69 -42.13 -20.76
C GLN A 511 -38.50 -42.46 -19.49
N ALA A 512 -38.43 -41.64 -18.44
CA ALA A 512 -39.23 -41.81 -17.23
C ALA A 512 -40.73 -41.61 -17.48
N GLU A 513 -41.11 -40.63 -18.30
CA GLU A 513 -42.50 -40.38 -18.74
C GLU A 513 -43.05 -41.56 -19.55
N LEU A 514 -42.25 -42.14 -20.44
CA LEU A 514 -42.60 -43.37 -21.19
C LEU A 514 -42.92 -44.56 -20.26
N HIS A 515 -42.26 -44.64 -19.11
CA HIS A 515 -42.43 -45.72 -18.14
C HIS A 515 -43.38 -45.39 -16.97
N GLU A 516 -44.04 -44.23 -16.95
CA GLU A 516 -44.90 -43.81 -15.83
C GLU A 516 -46.05 -44.78 -15.55
N ASN A 517 -46.60 -45.38 -16.62
CA ASN A 517 -47.67 -46.38 -16.57
C ASN A 517 -47.15 -47.84 -16.61
N SER A 518 -45.83 -48.05 -16.54
CA SER A 518 -45.22 -49.38 -16.52
C SER A 518 -45.27 -50.01 -15.11
N PRO A 519 -45.04 -51.34 -14.98
CA PRO A 519 -44.93 -52.00 -13.68
C PRO A 519 -43.92 -51.33 -12.74
N ALA A 520 -44.15 -51.40 -11.44
CA ALA A 520 -43.37 -50.69 -10.41
C ALA A 520 -41.84 -50.80 -10.60
N PRO A 521 -41.24 -51.99 -10.89
CA PRO A 521 -39.79 -52.08 -11.06
C PRO A 521 -39.21 -51.24 -12.20
N LEU A 522 -39.94 -51.08 -13.31
CA LEU A 522 -39.51 -50.28 -14.45
C LEU A 522 -39.66 -48.79 -14.17
N ARG A 523 -40.82 -48.41 -13.61
CA ARG A 523 -41.13 -47.02 -13.26
C ARG A 523 -40.19 -46.48 -12.20
N ASP A 524 -39.94 -47.26 -11.15
CA ASP A 524 -39.15 -46.83 -10.00
C ASP A 524 -37.67 -46.72 -10.41
N LEU A 525 -37.13 -47.68 -11.18
CA LEU A 525 -35.75 -47.60 -11.69
C LEU A 525 -35.54 -46.47 -12.72
N ALA A 526 -36.52 -46.21 -13.60
CA ALA A 526 -36.46 -45.07 -14.51
C ALA A 526 -36.44 -43.73 -13.75
N ARG A 527 -37.21 -43.63 -12.65
CA ARG A 527 -37.20 -42.45 -11.77
C ARG A 527 -35.90 -42.32 -10.99
N GLU A 528 -35.36 -43.41 -10.45
CA GLU A 528 -34.06 -43.43 -9.77
C GLU A 528 -32.93 -42.97 -10.70
N ASN A 529 -32.94 -43.40 -11.97
CA ASN A 529 -31.98 -42.96 -12.99
C ASN A 529 -32.10 -41.46 -13.32
N LEU A 530 -33.32 -40.95 -13.44
CA LEU A 530 -33.56 -39.51 -13.61
C LEU A 530 -33.06 -38.71 -12.41
N GLU A 531 -33.40 -39.14 -11.19
CA GLU A 531 -32.95 -38.49 -9.95
C GLU A 531 -31.42 -38.45 -9.86
N SER A 532 -30.73 -39.52 -10.26
CA SER A 532 -29.27 -39.52 -10.31
C SER A 532 -28.68 -38.56 -11.34
N ALA A 533 -29.34 -38.36 -12.49
CA ALA A 533 -28.92 -37.36 -13.46
C ALA A 533 -29.16 -35.92 -12.97
N GLU A 534 -30.28 -35.67 -12.30
CA GLU A 534 -30.57 -34.39 -11.65
C GLU A 534 -29.57 -34.09 -10.53
N GLN A 535 -29.23 -35.09 -9.70
CA GLN A 535 -28.19 -34.99 -8.69
C GLN A 535 -26.82 -34.69 -9.30
N LEU A 536 -26.46 -35.32 -10.43
CA LEU A 536 -25.22 -35.01 -11.16
C LEU A 536 -25.15 -33.54 -11.58
N LEU A 537 -26.25 -33.00 -12.10
CA LEU A 537 -26.32 -31.58 -12.47
C LEU A 537 -26.18 -30.68 -11.24
N ALA A 538 -26.92 -30.97 -10.16
CA ALA A 538 -26.84 -30.20 -8.92
C ALA A 538 -25.42 -30.21 -8.32
N LEU A 539 -24.76 -31.37 -8.32
CA LEU A 539 -23.36 -31.50 -7.88
C LEU A 539 -22.40 -30.73 -8.78
N THR A 540 -22.61 -30.77 -10.10
CA THR A 540 -21.77 -30.05 -11.06
C THR A 540 -21.87 -28.53 -10.86
N GLN A 541 -23.08 -28.01 -10.64
CA GLN A 541 -23.31 -26.61 -10.31
C GLN A 541 -22.68 -26.25 -8.96
N ARG A 542 -22.89 -27.09 -7.93
CA ARG A 542 -22.29 -26.88 -6.60
C ARG A 542 -20.76 -26.86 -6.63
N ILE A 543 -20.15 -27.74 -7.41
CA ILE A 543 -18.69 -27.78 -7.63
C ILE A 543 -18.20 -26.50 -8.30
N ALA A 544 -18.94 -25.97 -9.28
CA ALA A 544 -18.59 -24.71 -9.94
C ALA A 544 -18.66 -23.52 -8.97
N GLU A 545 -19.73 -23.40 -8.19
CA GLU A 545 -19.86 -22.38 -7.14
C GLU A 545 -18.75 -22.48 -6.09
N LEU A 546 -18.45 -23.70 -5.65
CA LEU A 546 -17.43 -23.94 -4.63
C LEU A 546 -16.02 -23.62 -5.16
N ARG A 547 -15.71 -23.92 -6.43
CA ARG A 547 -14.45 -23.52 -7.07
C ARG A 547 -14.26 -22.01 -7.07
N GLU A 548 -15.27 -21.25 -7.47
CA GLU A 548 -15.23 -19.79 -7.44
C GLU A 548 -14.97 -19.30 -6.00
N ARG A 549 -15.64 -19.93 -5.03
CA ARG A 549 -15.48 -19.59 -3.61
C ARG A 549 -14.10 -19.92 -3.07
N VAL A 550 -13.51 -21.06 -3.45
CA VAL A 550 -12.12 -21.42 -3.10
C VAL A 550 -11.14 -20.40 -3.69
N GLN A 551 -11.30 -20.00 -4.95
CA GLN A 551 -10.45 -18.96 -5.55
C GLN A 551 -10.58 -17.61 -4.83
N ALA A 552 -11.79 -17.22 -4.44
CA ALA A 552 -12.03 -16.01 -3.65
C ALA A 552 -11.34 -16.09 -2.27
N LEU A 553 -11.44 -17.23 -1.59
CA LEU A 553 -10.77 -17.49 -0.31
C LEU A 553 -9.24 -17.41 -0.47
N THR A 554 -8.66 -18.07 -1.47
CA THR A 554 -7.22 -17.99 -1.76
C THR A 554 -6.77 -16.55 -2.01
N THR A 555 -7.54 -15.79 -2.80
CA THR A 555 -7.25 -14.37 -3.05
C THR A 555 -7.28 -13.56 -1.75
N GLN A 556 -8.25 -13.83 -0.87
CA GLN A 556 -8.38 -13.16 0.42
C GLN A 556 -7.25 -13.53 1.38
N THR A 557 -6.83 -14.79 1.41
CA THR A 557 -5.68 -15.29 2.19
C THR A 557 -4.40 -14.57 1.76
N ASN A 558 -4.14 -14.52 0.45
CA ASN A 558 -2.96 -13.84 -0.10
C ASN A 558 -2.95 -12.33 0.21
N ARG A 559 -4.08 -11.65 0.03
CA ARG A 559 -4.22 -10.22 0.39
C ARG A 559 -3.97 -9.99 1.87
N THR A 560 -4.54 -10.83 2.74
CA THR A 560 -4.39 -10.70 4.19
C THR A 560 -2.94 -10.97 4.63
N GLY A 561 -2.29 -11.98 4.05
CA GLY A 561 -0.87 -12.27 4.26
C GLY A 561 0.04 -11.11 3.84
N LEU A 562 -0.25 -10.48 2.69
CA LEU A 562 0.48 -9.28 2.24
C LEU A 562 0.25 -8.09 3.19
N SER A 563 -0.99 -7.84 3.62
CA SER A 563 -1.29 -6.78 4.60
C SER A 563 -0.56 -7.02 5.93
N LEU A 564 -0.44 -8.28 6.37
CA LEU A 564 0.35 -8.66 7.56
C LEU A 564 1.82 -8.30 7.40
N SER A 565 2.46 -8.72 6.32
CA SER A 565 3.86 -8.41 6.03
C SER A 565 4.11 -6.90 5.94
N ASN A 566 3.23 -6.18 5.22
CA ASN A 566 3.29 -4.73 5.07
C ASN A 566 3.12 -4.00 6.42
N ALA A 567 2.20 -4.45 7.28
CA ALA A 567 2.01 -3.88 8.60
C ALA A 567 3.26 -4.08 9.48
N GLN A 568 3.87 -5.28 9.44
CA GLN A 568 5.11 -5.58 10.16
C GLN A 568 6.28 -4.71 9.67
N ALA A 569 6.45 -4.55 8.36
CA ALA A 569 7.50 -3.72 7.78
C ALA A 569 7.34 -2.25 8.17
N ARG A 570 6.11 -1.70 8.08
CA ARG A 570 5.82 -0.30 8.44
C ARG A 570 6.08 0.01 9.90
N ILE A 571 5.74 -0.91 10.82
CA ILE A 571 6.01 -0.75 12.24
C ILE A 571 7.51 -0.79 12.53
N LYS A 572 8.27 -1.66 11.84
CA LYS A 572 9.74 -1.76 12.01
C LYS A 572 10.52 -0.53 11.53
N ILE A 573 10.04 0.19 10.50
CA ILE A 573 10.81 1.26 9.83
C ILE A 573 10.75 2.61 10.57
N GLY A 574 9.63 2.97 11.22
CA GLY A 574 9.45 4.36 11.70
C GLY A 574 8.67 4.56 12.99
N GLY A 575 8.33 3.50 13.72
CA GLY A 575 7.44 3.60 14.88
C GLY A 575 6.02 4.07 14.50
N ILE A 576 5.11 4.14 15.48
CA ILE A 576 3.69 4.42 15.23
C ILE A 576 3.46 5.94 15.15
N THR A 577 3.31 6.46 13.92
CA THR A 577 2.92 7.87 13.66
C THR A 577 1.42 8.00 13.36
N ASP A 578 0.83 9.20 13.43
CA ASP A 578 -0.62 9.44 13.15
C ASP A 578 -1.05 8.95 11.75
N SER A 579 -0.20 9.15 10.74
CA SER A 579 -0.46 8.67 9.37
C SER A 579 -0.46 7.15 9.28
N ILE A 580 0.48 6.47 9.95
CA ILE A 580 0.54 5.02 10.04
C ILE A 580 -0.67 4.49 10.82
N GLY A 581 -1.03 5.12 11.93
CA GLY A 581 -2.19 4.76 12.74
C GLY A 581 -3.51 4.78 11.95
N LYS A 582 -3.73 5.81 11.11
CA LYS A 582 -4.91 5.88 10.23
C LYS A 582 -4.96 4.74 9.22
N VAL A 583 -3.81 4.37 8.64
CA VAL A 583 -3.71 3.23 7.71
C VAL A 583 -3.95 1.90 8.44
N LEU A 584 -3.36 1.71 9.62
CA LEU A 584 -3.56 0.51 10.43
C LEU A 584 -5.02 0.37 10.89
N MET A 585 -5.71 1.47 11.25
CA MET A 585 -7.14 1.45 11.55
C MET A 585 -7.99 1.13 10.33
N ALA A 586 -7.63 1.64 9.15
CA ALA A 586 -8.31 1.31 7.90
C ALA A 586 -8.18 -0.19 7.57
N GLU A 587 -7.01 -0.78 7.78
CA GLU A 587 -6.79 -2.23 7.64
C GLU A 587 -7.58 -3.02 8.68
N ARG A 588 -7.63 -2.57 9.94
CA ARG A 588 -8.43 -3.25 10.99
C ARG A 588 -9.91 -3.34 10.64
N ARG A 589 -10.46 -2.30 10.00
CA ARG A 589 -11.88 -2.24 9.58
C ARG A 589 -12.21 -3.14 8.40
N LYS A 590 -11.23 -3.49 7.57
CA LYS A 590 -11.42 -4.37 6.40
C LYS A 590 -11.38 -5.86 6.77
N LEU A 591 -10.86 -6.21 7.95
CA LEU A 591 -10.69 -7.61 8.33
C LEU A 591 -12.03 -8.27 8.67
N PRO A 592 -12.33 -9.45 8.11
CA PRO A 592 -13.48 -10.24 8.50
C PRO A 592 -13.35 -10.70 9.96
N SER A 593 -14.49 -10.94 10.62
CA SER A 593 -14.46 -11.48 11.97
C SER A 593 -14.00 -12.94 11.95
N THR A 594 -13.00 -13.26 12.78
CA THR A 594 -12.46 -14.63 12.88
C THR A 594 -13.52 -15.63 13.34
N ALA A 595 -14.51 -15.18 14.12
CA ALA A 595 -15.67 -15.99 14.51
C ALA A 595 -16.56 -16.37 13.32
N ALA A 596 -16.83 -15.45 12.39
CA ALA A 596 -17.62 -15.77 11.20
C ALA A 596 -16.90 -16.73 10.27
N LEU A 597 -15.58 -16.56 10.09
CA LEU A 597 -14.76 -17.48 9.30
C LEU A 597 -14.74 -18.90 9.89
N ARG A 598 -14.64 -19.03 11.22
CA ARG A 598 -14.72 -20.34 11.91
C ARG A 598 -16.09 -20.99 11.76
N SER A 599 -17.17 -20.21 11.79
CA SER A 599 -18.50 -20.74 11.51
C SER A 599 -18.58 -21.32 10.10
N GLN A 600 -18.10 -20.57 9.09
CA GLN A 600 -18.05 -21.05 7.71
C GLN A 600 -17.21 -22.32 7.56
N GLN A 601 -16.10 -22.40 8.28
CA GLN A 601 -15.25 -23.59 8.28
C GLN A 601 -15.98 -24.83 8.83
N LEU A 602 -16.74 -24.67 9.91
CA LEU A 602 -17.56 -25.77 10.47
C LEU A 602 -18.65 -26.22 9.49
N ASP A 603 -19.31 -25.27 8.82
CA ASP A 603 -20.35 -25.58 7.82
C ASP A 603 -19.76 -26.39 6.64
N MET A 604 -18.59 -26.00 6.13
CA MET A 604 -17.90 -26.72 5.05
C MET A 604 -17.44 -28.13 5.48
N ARG A 605 -17.00 -28.30 6.74
CA ARG A 605 -16.66 -29.62 7.28
C ARG A 605 -17.87 -30.53 7.43
N ALA A 606 -19.03 -29.97 7.79
CA ALA A 606 -20.29 -30.73 7.85
C ALA A 606 -20.71 -31.19 6.44
N GLU A 607 -20.69 -30.29 5.45
CA GLU A 607 -20.98 -30.64 4.04
C GLU A 607 -20.01 -31.70 3.51
N ALA A 608 -18.72 -31.63 3.87
CA ALA A 608 -17.72 -32.63 3.50
C ALA A 608 -18.03 -34.01 4.10
N ALA A 609 -18.49 -34.06 5.36
CA ALA A 609 -18.88 -35.31 5.99
C ALA A 609 -20.13 -35.92 5.33
N GLU A 610 -21.12 -35.10 4.98
CA GLU A 610 -22.31 -35.54 4.23
C GLU A 610 -21.94 -36.09 2.83
N ALA A 611 -21.06 -35.39 2.10
CA ALA A 611 -20.56 -35.86 0.81
C ALA A 611 -19.80 -37.19 0.93
N GLN A 612 -19.02 -37.40 2.00
CA GLN A 612 -18.36 -38.68 2.27
C GLN A 612 -19.35 -39.81 2.57
N LEU A 613 -20.41 -39.54 3.34
CA LEU A 613 -21.48 -40.52 3.58
C LEU A 613 -22.20 -40.91 2.29
N ALA A 614 -22.49 -39.93 1.43
CA ALA A 614 -23.07 -40.19 0.10
C ALA A 614 -22.15 -41.06 -0.78
N GLN A 615 -20.83 -40.86 -0.72
CA GLN A 615 -19.88 -41.75 -1.43
C GLN A 615 -19.92 -43.19 -0.93
N ILE A 616 -20.05 -43.40 0.39
CA ILE A 616 -20.15 -44.74 0.98
C ILE A 616 -21.44 -45.42 0.50
N ALA A 617 -22.57 -44.72 0.59
CA ALA A 617 -23.86 -45.24 0.11
C ALA A 617 -23.83 -45.59 -1.38
N LEU A 618 -23.25 -44.73 -2.22
CA LEU A 618 -23.09 -45.00 -3.66
C LEU A 618 -22.14 -46.18 -3.94
N SER A 619 -21.11 -46.37 -3.12
CA SER A 619 -20.22 -47.53 -3.23
C SER A 619 -20.95 -48.83 -2.90
N GLU A 620 -21.74 -48.84 -1.82
CA GLU A 620 -22.56 -50.00 -1.44
C GLU A 620 -23.57 -50.35 -2.53
N GLU A 621 -24.25 -49.34 -3.11
CA GLU A 621 -25.19 -49.54 -4.21
C GLU A 621 -24.52 -50.09 -5.48
N ARG A 622 -23.34 -49.56 -5.82
CA ARG A 622 -22.54 -50.05 -6.95
C ARG A 622 -22.10 -51.50 -6.75
N ASP A 623 -21.69 -51.85 -5.54
CA ASP A 623 -21.23 -53.19 -5.20
C ASP A 623 -22.41 -54.19 -5.21
N ALA A 624 -23.62 -53.76 -4.81
CA ALA A 624 -24.86 -54.53 -4.98
C ALA A 624 -25.19 -54.78 -6.47
N LEU A 625 -24.88 -53.82 -7.35
CA LEU A 625 -25.05 -53.90 -8.80
C LEU A 625 -23.89 -54.59 -9.55
N ALA A 626 -22.92 -55.18 -8.84
CA ALA A 626 -21.77 -55.85 -9.45
C ALA A 626 -22.17 -57.02 -10.38
N SER A 627 -23.32 -57.65 -10.13
CA SER A 627 -23.94 -58.60 -11.06
C SER A 627 -25.31 -58.10 -11.54
N VAL A 628 -25.38 -57.60 -12.77
CA VAL A 628 -26.63 -57.08 -13.35
C VAL A 628 -27.74 -58.13 -13.34
N GLN A 629 -27.40 -59.41 -13.56
CA GLN A 629 -28.36 -60.51 -13.47
C GLN A 629 -28.84 -60.81 -12.04
N GLY A 630 -27.99 -60.64 -11.03
CA GLY A 630 -28.36 -60.79 -9.62
C GLY A 630 -29.30 -59.68 -9.17
N ALA A 631 -28.95 -58.43 -9.50
CA ALA A 631 -29.81 -57.27 -9.22
C ALA A 631 -31.15 -57.33 -9.95
N LEU A 632 -31.17 -57.84 -11.19
CA LEU A 632 -32.40 -58.11 -11.93
C LEU A 632 -33.28 -59.14 -11.20
N ALA A 633 -32.68 -60.23 -10.69
CA ALA A 633 -33.41 -61.27 -9.96
C ALA A 633 -33.98 -60.75 -8.63
N GLU A 634 -33.21 -59.93 -7.92
CA GLU A 634 -33.63 -59.30 -6.65
C GLU A 634 -34.79 -58.31 -6.84
N ARG A 635 -34.69 -57.39 -7.80
CA ARG A 635 -35.78 -56.44 -8.12
C ARG A 635 -37.04 -57.13 -8.65
N LEU A 636 -36.90 -58.26 -9.35
CA LEU A 636 -38.05 -59.08 -9.76
C LEU A 636 -38.69 -59.83 -8.58
N ALA A 637 -37.90 -60.18 -7.56
CA ALA A 637 -38.39 -60.84 -6.34
C ALA A 637 -39.11 -59.85 -5.40
N GLU A 638 -38.64 -58.61 -5.29
CA GLU A 638 -39.29 -57.55 -4.50
C GLU A 638 -40.62 -57.08 -5.08
N ALA A 639 -40.84 -57.26 -6.39
CA ALA A 639 -41.99 -56.72 -7.09
C ALA A 639 -43.31 -57.49 -6.86
N ASP A 640 -43.25 -58.69 -6.26
CA ASP A 640 -44.39 -59.59 -5.97
C ASP A 640 -45.46 -59.62 -7.10
N SER A 641 -45.01 -59.58 -8.36
CA SER A 641 -45.90 -59.35 -9.50
C SER A 641 -46.36 -60.67 -10.13
N GLU A 642 -47.55 -61.15 -9.77
CA GLU A 642 -48.32 -62.06 -10.61
C GLU A 642 -49.13 -61.25 -11.65
N PRO A 643 -49.04 -61.52 -12.97
CA PRO A 643 -48.23 -62.54 -13.65
C PRO A 643 -46.78 -62.10 -13.95
N PRO A 644 -45.86 -63.06 -14.23
CA PRO A 644 -44.46 -62.78 -14.53
C PRO A 644 -44.29 -61.83 -15.73
N LEU A 645 -43.37 -60.86 -15.58
CA LEU A 645 -43.05 -59.87 -16.62
C LEU A 645 -42.68 -60.53 -17.96
N ALA A 646 -43.30 -60.03 -19.03
CA ALA A 646 -43.01 -60.42 -20.41
C ALA A 646 -41.51 -60.23 -20.74
N PRO A 647 -40.93 -61.07 -21.62
CA PRO A 647 -39.50 -61.03 -21.95
C PRO A 647 -39.03 -59.66 -22.47
N GLU A 648 -39.88 -58.93 -23.20
CA GLU A 648 -39.59 -57.56 -23.66
C GLU A 648 -39.41 -56.57 -22.51
N ARG A 649 -40.24 -56.68 -21.46
CA ARG A 649 -40.14 -55.81 -20.27
C ARG A 649 -38.93 -56.17 -19.40
N LYS A 650 -38.53 -57.44 -19.38
CA LYS A 650 -37.27 -57.87 -18.73
C LYS A 650 -36.04 -57.30 -19.45
N ALA A 651 -36.07 -57.23 -20.79
CA ALA A 651 -35.00 -56.57 -21.56
C ALA A 651 -34.93 -55.06 -21.23
N GLN A 652 -36.07 -54.36 -21.24
CA GLN A 652 -36.12 -52.94 -20.86
C GLN A 652 -35.61 -52.67 -19.44
N LEU A 653 -35.93 -53.55 -18.48
CA LEU A 653 -35.43 -53.44 -17.11
C LEU A 653 -33.92 -53.65 -17.03
N THR A 654 -33.39 -54.55 -17.86
CA THR A 654 -31.94 -54.78 -17.97
C THR A 654 -31.23 -53.56 -18.57
N ASP A 655 -31.81 -52.90 -19.57
CA ASP A 655 -31.26 -51.67 -20.16
C ASP A 655 -31.22 -50.52 -19.13
N LEU A 656 -32.28 -50.36 -18.33
CA LEU A 656 -32.31 -49.38 -17.24
C LEU A 656 -31.29 -49.68 -16.13
N LEU A 657 -31.05 -50.96 -15.81
CA LEU A 657 -30.00 -51.37 -14.87
C LEU A 657 -28.59 -51.10 -15.43
N LEU A 658 -28.36 -51.35 -16.72
CA LEU A 658 -27.09 -51.01 -17.38
C LEU A 658 -26.85 -49.49 -17.35
N LEU A 659 -27.89 -48.69 -17.55
CA LEU A 659 -27.81 -47.23 -17.42
C LEU A 659 -27.47 -46.80 -15.99
N ARG A 660 -28.06 -47.44 -14.97
CA ARG A 660 -27.72 -47.22 -13.55
C ARG A 660 -26.24 -47.49 -13.28
N VAL A 661 -25.71 -48.60 -13.79
CA VAL A 661 -24.29 -48.98 -13.68
C VAL A 661 -23.36 -47.94 -14.33
N GLN A 662 -23.83 -47.19 -15.34
CA GLN A 662 -23.07 -46.10 -15.95
C GLN A 662 -23.17 -44.77 -15.17
N LEU A 663 -24.31 -44.48 -14.54
CA LEU A 663 -24.54 -43.25 -13.79
C LEU A 663 -23.86 -43.26 -12.41
N LEU A 664 -23.89 -44.38 -11.68
CA LEU A 664 -23.35 -44.47 -10.32
C LEU A 664 -21.85 -44.10 -10.22
N PRO A 665 -20.95 -44.59 -11.11
CA PRO A 665 -19.54 -44.20 -11.09
C PRO A 665 -19.34 -42.70 -11.38
N ARG A 666 -20.16 -42.11 -12.26
CA ARG A 666 -20.13 -40.67 -12.53
C ARG A 666 -20.53 -39.87 -11.29
N LEU A 667 -21.58 -40.28 -10.58
CA LEU A 667 -22.00 -39.66 -9.32
C LEU A 667 -20.90 -39.77 -8.26
N GLN A 668 -20.34 -40.97 -8.09
CA GLN A 668 -19.25 -41.23 -7.17
C GLN A 668 -18.04 -40.33 -7.46
N GLN A 669 -17.68 -40.15 -8.74
CA GLN A 669 -16.59 -39.27 -9.14
C GLN A 669 -16.89 -37.78 -8.85
N GLN A 670 -18.14 -37.32 -9.04
CA GLN A 670 -18.50 -35.94 -8.69
C GLN A 670 -18.48 -35.69 -7.18
N TYR A 671 -19.00 -36.63 -6.38
CA TYR A 671 -18.87 -36.53 -4.92
C TYR A 671 -17.39 -36.55 -4.48
N LEU A 672 -16.52 -37.34 -5.11
CA LEU A 672 -15.08 -37.31 -4.82
C LEU A 672 -14.47 -35.93 -5.10
N ARG A 673 -14.79 -35.33 -6.26
CA ARG A 673 -14.35 -33.96 -6.62
C ARG A 673 -14.88 -32.93 -5.62
N LEU A 674 -16.14 -33.04 -5.21
CA LEU A 674 -16.75 -32.15 -4.22
C LEU A 674 -16.01 -32.23 -2.88
N THR A 675 -15.75 -33.43 -2.36
CA THR A 675 -15.04 -33.62 -1.09
C THR A 675 -13.60 -33.09 -1.14
N GLN A 676 -12.90 -33.27 -2.26
CA GLN A 676 -11.57 -32.68 -2.47
C GLN A 676 -11.60 -31.15 -2.41
N LEU A 677 -12.52 -30.51 -3.13
CA LEU A 677 -12.68 -29.06 -3.13
C LEU A 677 -13.12 -28.49 -1.78
N LEU A 678 -13.98 -29.21 -1.04
CA LEU A 678 -14.36 -28.84 0.32
C LEU A 678 -13.15 -28.92 1.28
N GLY A 679 -12.28 -29.92 1.11
CA GLY A 679 -11.00 -30.01 1.83
C GLY A 679 -10.03 -28.87 1.50
N ASP A 680 -9.94 -28.48 0.23
CA ASP A 680 -9.17 -27.31 -0.19
C ASP A 680 -9.74 -26.03 0.44
N ALA A 681 -11.07 -25.86 0.42
CA ALA A 681 -11.75 -24.73 1.06
C ALA A 681 -11.47 -24.67 2.58
N ASP A 682 -11.51 -25.81 3.27
CA ASP A 682 -11.18 -25.91 4.70
C ASP A 682 -9.75 -25.44 4.98
N THR A 683 -8.80 -25.92 4.17
CA THR A 683 -7.38 -25.55 4.28
C THR A 683 -7.16 -24.06 4.04
N GLN A 684 -7.82 -23.48 3.02
CA GLN A 684 -7.74 -22.05 2.73
C GLN A 684 -8.35 -21.19 3.84
N LEU A 685 -9.48 -21.63 4.42
CA LEU A 685 -10.11 -20.97 5.57
C LEU A 685 -9.21 -21.03 6.81
N GLU A 686 -8.55 -22.16 7.08
CA GLU A 686 -7.61 -22.29 8.19
C GLU A 686 -6.44 -21.30 8.06
N GLN A 687 -5.85 -21.19 6.87
CA GLN A 687 -4.78 -20.22 6.58
C GLN A 687 -5.27 -18.77 6.71
N LEU A 688 -6.48 -18.47 6.23
CA LEU A 688 -7.08 -17.14 6.36
C LEU A 688 -7.35 -16.77 7.81
N ILE A 689 -7.90 -17.69 8.61
CA ILE A 689 -8.16 -17.50 10.04
C ILE A 689 -6.85 -17.25 10.78
N GLY A 690 -5.80 -18.02 10.47
CA GLY A 690 -4.47 -17.84 11.06
C GLY A 690 -3.87 -16.47 10.75
N SER A 691 -3.77 -16.10 9.47
CA SER A 691 -3.19 -14.82 9.03
C SER A 691 -4.00 -13.61 9.50
N ALA A 692 -5.34 -13.65 9.41
CA ALA A 692 -6.21 -12.60 9.90
C ALA A 692 -6.13 -12.45 11.44
N GLY A 693 -5.98 -13.56 12.16
CA GLY A 693 -5.77 -13.58 13.59
C GLY A 693 -4.45 -12.93 13.99
N GLN A 694 -3.34 -13.26 13.31
CA GLN A 694 -2.03 -12.65 13.53
C GLN A 694 -2.03 -11.14 13.24
N LEU A 695 -2.61 -10.73 12.11
CA LEU A 695 -2.71 -9.31 11.76
C LEU A 695 -3.60 -8.56 12.77
N THR A 696 -4.71 -9.16 13.19
CA THR A 696 -5.57 -8.60 14.23
C THR A 696 -4.79 -8.37 15.52
N ALA A 697 -4.06 -9.38 16.01
CA ALA A 697 -3.28 -9.27 17.23
C ALA A 697 -2.20 -8.18 17.14
N LEU A 698 -1.49 -8.12 16.01
CA LEU A 698 -0.49 -7.09 15.74
C LEU A 698 -1.12 -5.69 15.70
N LEU A 699 -2.25 -5.52 15.04
CA LEU A 699 -2.97 -4.24 14.98
C LEU A 699 -3.47 -3.83 16.37
N ASP A 700 -4.11 -4.72 17.11
CA ASP A 700 -4.69 -4.41 18.43
C ASP A 700 -3.60 -4.02 19.46
N GLN A 701 -2.41 -4.66 19.40
CA GLN A 701 -1.27 -4.30 20.24
C GLN A 701 -0.72 -2.88 19.97
N ASN A 702 -0.74 -2.44 18.71
CA ASN A 702 -0.12 -1.19 18.30
C ASN A 702 -1.12 -0.02 18.19
N LEU A 703 -2.39 -0.27 17.89
CA LEU A 703 -3.42 0.75 17.69
C LEU A 703 -3.82 1.47 18.99
N LEU A 704 -3.70 0.82 20.15
CA LEU A 704 -4.00 1.44 21.45
C LEU A 704 -3.18 2.71 21.71
N TRP A 705 -1.96 2.77 21.15
CA TRP A 705 -0.97 3.80 21.41
C TRP A 705 -1.00 4.94 20.37
N VAL A 706 -1.90 4.89 19.39
CA VAL A 706 -2.05 5.96 18.39
C VAL A 706 -2.85 7.13 18.99
N PRO A 707 -2.29 8.35 19.06
CA PRO A 707 -3.05 9.52 19.49
C PRO A 707 -4.19 9.81 18.51
N SER A 708 -5.44 9.76 19.01
CA SER A 708 -6.65 9.89 18.20
C SER A 708 -7.04 11.35 17.89
N HIS A 709 -6.40 12.33 18.53
CA HIS A 709 -6.51 13.75 18.23
C HIS A 709 -5.21 14.48 18.61
N PRO A 710 -4.84 15.55 17.90
CA PRO A 710 -3.78 16.45 18.36
C PRO A 710 -4.19 17.12 19.69
N PRO A 711 -3.23 17.56 20.52
CA PRO A 711 -3.52 18.16 21.82
C PRO A 711 -4.51 19.32 21.69
N VAL A 712 -5.51 19.35 22.60
CA VAL A 712 -6.57 20.38 22.61
C VAL A 712 -5.92 21.76 22.75
N SER A 713 -6.00 22.54 21.67
CA SER A 713 -5.43 23.88 21.59
C SER A 713 -6.52 24.93 21.40
N LEU A 714 -6.20 26.21 21.61
CA LEU A 714 -7.14 27.32 21.39
C LEU A 714 -7.73 27.34 19.97
N ARG A 715 -7.04 26.78 18.97
CA ARG A 715 -7.56 26.62 17.59
C ARG A 715 -8.76 25.67 17.48
N TRP A 716 -8.82 24.64 18.33
CA TRP A 716 -9.93 23.66 18.33
C TRP A 716 -11.30 24.33 18.59
N THR A 717 -11.32 25.42 19.36
CA THR A 717 -12.57 26.19 19.61
C THR A 717 -13.10 26.90 18.37
N GLY A 718 -12.22 27.34 17.46
CA GLY A 718 -12.59 27.94 16.18
C GLY A 718 -13.12 26.90 15.19
N GLU A 719 -12.47 25.74 15.13
CA GLU A 719 -12.89 24.62 14.27
C GLU A 719 -14.25 24.04 14.70
N LEU A 720 -14.53 24.02 16.00
CA LEU A 720 -15.83 23.62 16.55
C LEU A 720 -16.99 24.42 15.94
N TRP A 721 -16.85 25.74 15.85
CA TRP A 721 -17.88 26.60 15.27
C TRP A 721 -18.12 26.28 13.80
N GLU A 722 -17.06 26.00 13.06
CA GLU A 722 -17.15 25.65 11.64
C GLU A 722 -17.81 24.28 11.42
N GLN A 723 -17.51 23.31 12.27
CA GLN A 723 -18.16 22.00 12.28
C GLN A 723 -19.66 22.11 12.63
N TRP A 724 -20.02 22.93 13.63
CA TRP A 724 -21.42 23.23 13.96
C TRP A 724 -22.17 23.88 12.79
N ARG A 725 -21.53 24.82 12.10
CA ARG A 725 -22.08 25.47 10.90
C ARG A 725 -22.28 24.47 9.75
N ASP A 726 -21.37 23.52 9.58
CA ASP A 726 -21.48 22.46 8.57
C ASP A 726 -22.62 21.48 8.86
N LEU A 727 -22.87 21.14 10.13
CA LEU A 727 -24.01 20.31 10.56
C LEU A 727 -25.36 20.99 10.30
N LEU A 728 -25.42 22.32 10.32
CA LEU A 728 -26.62 23.12 10.08
C LEU A 728 -26.84 23.49 8.60
N LYS A 729 -25.98 23.02 7.67
CA LYS A 729 -26.12 23.36 6.25
C LYS A 729 -27.48 22.89 5.67
N PRO A 730 -28.23 23.76 4.98
CA PRO A 730 -29.54 23.43 4.42
C PRO A 730 -29.53 22.23 3.47
N THR A 731 -28.44 22.03 2.73
CA THR A 731 -28.29 20.94 1.75
C THR A 731 -28.33 19.56 2.40
N ARG A 732 -27.75 19.39 3.60
CA ARG A 732 -27.74 18.12 4.32
C ARG A 732 -29.14 17.71 4.77
N TRP A 733 -29.91 18.68 5.26
CA TRP A 733 -31.27 18.44 5.77
C TRP A 733 -32.29 18.25 4.66
N ARG A 734 -32.12 18.91 3.51
CA ARG A 734 -32.98 18.72 2.33
C ARG A 734 -32.94 17.28 1.81
N HIS A 735 -31.75 16.71 1.66
CA HIS A 735 -31.60 15.32 1.23
C HIS A 735 -32.10 14.29 2.23
N VAL A 736 -32.04 14.60 3.54
CA VAL A 736 -32.66 13.74 4.56
C VAL A 736 -34.17 13.78 4.43
N ALA A 737 -34.76 14.96 4.23
CA ALA A 737 -36.21 15.10 4.06
C ALA A 737 -36.72 14.39 2.79
N GLU A 738 -36.07 14.59 1.64
CA GLU A 738 -36.39 13.94 0.36
C GLU A 738 -36.43 12.41 0.53
N ARG A 739 -35.37 11.81 1.10
CA ARG A 739 -35.31 10.35 1.25
C ARG A 739 -36.30 9.78 2.27
N ILE A 740 -36.67 10.55 3.29
CA ILE A 740 -37.72 10.13 4.23
C ILE A 740 -39.09 10.18 3.54
N LEU A 741 -39.36 11.23 2.75
CA LEU A 741 -40.60 11.39 1.99
C LEU A 741 -40.77 10.27 0.94
N ASP A 742 -39.69 9.92 0.23
CA ASP A 742 -39.72 8.87 -0.80
C ASP A 742 -40.04 7.48 -0.22
N ARG A 743 -39.58 7.19 1.01
CA ARG A 743 -39.77 5.88 1.67
C ARG A 743 -40.97 5.82 2.63
N LEU A 744 -41.67 6.93 2.82
CA LEU A 744 -42.85 7.00 3.69
C LEU A 744 -44.01 6.09 3.23
N PRO A 745 -44.31 5.96 1.92
CA PRO A 745 -45.40 5.09 1.45
C PRO A 745 -45.12 3.61 1.71
N GLU A 746 -43.86 3.20 1.64
CA GLU A 746 -43.42 1.81 1.81
C GLU A 746 -43.45 1.34 3.27
N ASN A 747 -43.43 2.27 4.23
CA ASN A 747 -43.27 1.97 5.66
C ASN A 747 -44.32 2.68 6.53
N PRO A 748 -45.61 2.29 6.48
CA PRO A 748 -46.69 2.94 7.25
C PRO A 748 -46.49 2.85 8.77
N LEU A 749 -45.70 1.88 9.25
CA LEU A 749 -45.36 1.71 10.67
C LEU A 749 -44.56 2.88 11.26
N TRP A 750 -43.86 3.69 10.44
CA TRP A 750 -43.15 4.88 10.93
C TRP A 750 -44.11 5.94 11.47
N ILE A 751 -45.22 6.14 10.76
CA ILE A 751 -46.28 7.08 11.18
C ILE A 751 -46.91 6.59 12.48
N ALA A 752 -47.25 5.30 12.57
CA ALA A 752 -47.78 4.70 13.78
C ALA A 752 -46.83 4.83 14.97
N GLY A 753 -45.52 4.60 14.76
CA GLY A 753 -44.50 4.72 15.80
C GLY A 753 -44.25 6.16 16.25
N LEU A 754 -44.37 7.16 15.36
CA LEU A 754 -44.32 8.59 15.71
C LEU A 754 -45.60 9.07 16.42
N LEU A 755 -46.75 8.47 16.14
CA LEU A 755 -48.02 8.76 16.81
C LEU A 755 -48.10 8.17 18.22
N LEU A 756 -47.48 7.03 18.49
CA LEU A 756 -47.45 6.39 19.81
C LEU A 756 -46.98 7.31 20.95
N PRO A 757 -45.83 8.01 20.88
CA PRO A 757 -45.41 8.94 21.93
C PRO A 757 -46.39 10.13 22.06
N LEU A 758 -47.00 10.59 20.97
CA LEU A 758 -48.02 11.65 21.00
C LEU A 758 -49.27 11.19 21.77
N VAL A 759 -49.75 9.96 21.51
CA VAL A 759 -50.87 9.35 22.22
C VAL A 759 -50.58 9.21 23.72
N LEU A 760 -49.36 8.81 24.10
CA LEU A 760 -48.94 8.74 25.50
C LEU A 760 -48.89 10.11 26.17
N VAL A 761 -48.46 11.16 25.45
CA VAL A 761 -48.52 12.55 25.93
C VAL A 761 -49.96 13.03 26.12
N LEU A 762 -50.90 12.63 25.25
CA LEU A 762 -52.33 12.95 25.42
C LEU A 762 -52.96 12.20 26.60
N LEU A 763 -52.58 10.92 26.80
CA LEU A 763 -53.01 10.10 27.94
C LEU A 763 -52.43 10.55 29.28
N ARG A 764 -51.41 11.42 29.26
CA ARG A 764 -50.73 11.95 30.44
C ARG A 764 -51.67 12.47 31.53
N ARG A 765 -52.75 13.16 31.14
CA ARG A 765 -53.78 13.69 32.06
C ARG A 765 -54.63 12.59 32.71
N ARG A 766 -54.84 11.45 32.03
CA ARG A 766 -55.53 10.28 32.59
C ARG A 766 -54.61 9.53 33.56
N ILE A 767 -53.35 9.34 33.18
CA ILE A 767 -52.33 8.72 34.03
C ILE A 767 -52.15 9.51 35.33
N ASP A 768 -52.09 10.84 35.27
CA ASP A 768 -51.96 11.69 36.46
C ASP A 768 -53.18 11.57 37.40
N ARG A 769 -54.39 11.45 36.85
CA ARG A 769 -55.60 11.20 37.66
C ARG A 769 -55.60 9.82 38.31
N ALA A 770 -55.21 8.79 37.57
CA ALA A 770 -55.11 7.42 38.08
C ALA A 770 -54.05 7.29 39.18
N LEU A 771 -52.89 7.95 39.04
CA LEU A 771 -51.85 8.02 40.07
C LEU A 771 -52.36 8.70 41.35
N LYS A 772 -53.14 9.78 41.22
CA LYS A 772 -53.77 10.44 42.37
C LYS A 772 -54.77 9.53 43.10
N GLN A 773 -55.62 8.82 42.37
CA GLN A 773 -56.59 7.88 42.95
C GLN A 773 -55.91 6.71 43.69
N LEU A 774 -54.82 6.17 43.11
CA LEU A 774 -54.00 5.15 43.77
C LEU A 774 -53.34 5.66 45.06
N ALA A 775 -52.91 6.92 45.07
CA ALA A 775 -52.36 7.57 46.26
C ALA A 775 -53.40 7.81 47.36
N ASP A 776 -54.65 8.10 47.00
CA ASP A 776 -55.74 8.33 47.96
C ASP A 776 -56.19 7.03 48.65
N ASN A 777 -56.19 5.90 47.94
CA ASN A 777 -56.54 4.57 48.50
C ASN A 777 -55.56 4.11 49.59
N LEU A 778 -54.28 4.54 49.53
CA LEU A 778 -53.25 4.21 50.52
C LEU A 778 -53.40 4.97 51.85
N ARG A 779 -54.27 5.98 51.91
CA ARG A 779 -54.58 6.69 53.17
C ARG A 779 -55.54 5.90 54.06
N ARG A 780 -56.09 4.79 53.57
CA ARG A 780 -57.00 3.90 54.31
C ARG A 780 -56.22 2.67 54.81
N VAL A 781 -55.97 2.60 56.11
CA VAL A 781 -55.10 1.60 56.77
C VAL A 781 -55.52 0.14 56.50
N ARG A 782 -56.80 -0.15 56.19
CA ARG A 782 -57.30 -1.51 55.90
C ARG A 782 -57.11 -1.97 54.45
N GLU A 783 -56.78 -1.09 53.51
CA GLU A 783 -56.75 -1.38 52.07
C GLU A 783 -55.33 -1.39 51.48
N ASP A 784 -54.30 -1.17 52.29
CA ASP A 784 -52.91 -1.10 51.83
C ASP A 784 -52.42 -2.46 51.30
N ARG A 785 -52.04 -2.49 50.01
CA ARG A 785 -51.51 -3.67 49.32
C ARG A 785 -50.37 -3.24 48.40
N TYR A 786 -49.28 -4.02 48.39
CA TYR A 786 -48.12 -3.83 47.49
C TYR A 786 -48.48 -3.73 46.00
N ARG A 787 -49.62 -4.31 45.58
CA ARG A 787 -50.14 -4.22 44.20
C ARG A 787 -50.39 -2.78 43.74
N TYR A 788 -50.76 -1.87 44.64
CA TYR A 788 -51.01 -0.46 44.29
C TYR A 788 -49.71 0.29 44.03
N THR A 789 -48.65 -0.01 44.78
CA THR A 789 -47.30 0.54 44.55
C THR A 789 -46.71 0.04 43.23
N MET A 790 -46.88 -1.24 42.89
CA MET A 790 -46.45 -1.77 41.58
C MET A 790 -47.22 -1.13 40.42
N ARG A 791 -48.55 -0.95 40.54
CA ARG A 791 -49.35 -0.24 39.54
C ARG A 791 -48.92 1.21 39.38
N ALA A 792 -48.64 1.91 40.48
CA ALA A 792 -48.17 3.29 40.44
C ALA A 792 -46.76 3.39 39.82
N LEU A 793 -45.88 2.43 40.06
CA LEU A 793 -44.57 2.33 39.41
C LEU A 793 -44.72 2.18 37.89
N VAL A 794 -45.56 1.26 37.43
CA VAL A 794 -45.82 1.05 35.99
C VAL A 794 -46.41 2.30 35.34
N LEU A 795 -47.40 2.94 35.97
CA LEU A 795 -47.98 4.19 35.46
C LEU A 795 -46.97 5.35 35.43
N THR A 796 -46.04 5.40 36.39
CA THR A 796 -44.96 6.40 36.42
C THR A 796 -43.92 6.14 35.32
N ALA A 797 -43.61 4.87 35.03
CA ALA A 797 -42.77 4.44 33.92
C ALA A 797 -43.38 4.80 32.56
N VAL A 798 -44.66 4.44 32.34
CA VAL A 798 -45.40 4.77 31.10
C VAL A 798 -45.48 6.29 30.87
N ARG A 799 -45.59 7.07 31.94
CA ARG A 799 -45.56 8.54 31.87
C ARG A 799 -44.23 9.11 31.39
N ALA A 800 -43.11 8.46 31.72
CA ALA A 800 -41.76 8.93 31.37
C ALA A 800 -41.32 8.48 29.96
N ALA A 801 -41.93 7.42 29.44
CA ALA A 801 -41.60 6.82 28.15
C ALA A 801 -41.72 7.70 26.88
N PRO A 802 -42.58 8.75 26.77
CA PRO A 802 -42.82 9.39 25.48
C PRO A 802 -41.59 9.99 24.81
N MET A 803 -40.70 10.64 25.57
CA MET A 803 -39.49 11.26 25.00
C MET A 803 -38.49 10.21 24.53
N MET A 804 -38.35 9.12 25.29
CA MET A 804 -37.51 7.98 24.91
C MET A 804 -38.01 7.34 23.61
N LEU A 805 -39.31 7.06 23.52
CA LEU A 805 -39.91 6.44 22.35
C LEU A 805 -39.79 7.34 21.11
N LEU A 806 -39.95 8.66 21.26
CA LEU A 806 -39.74 9.61 20.18
C LEU A 806 -38.30 9.56 19.65
N MET A 807 -37.30 9.59 20.53
CA MET A 807 -35.87 9.56 20.15
C MET A 807 -35.47 8.22 19.53
N LEU A 808 -35.99 7.09 20.05
CA LEU A 808 -35.78 5.77 19.46
C LEU A 808 -36.40 5.66 18.07
N MET A 809 -37.64 6.14 17.89
CA MET A 809 -38.33 6.12 16.61
C MET A 809 -37.66 7.01 15.58
N LEU A 810 -37.31 8.25 15.95
CA LEU A 810 -36.61 9.18 15.06
C LEU A 810 -35.22 8.63 14.70
N GLY A 811 -34.52 8.05 15.68
CA GLY A 811 -33.23 7.40 15.47
C GLY A 811 -33.32 6.19 14.53
N HIS A 812 -34.37 5.38 14.65
CA HIS A 812 -34.63 4.23 13.79
C HIS A 812 -34.96 4.65 12.34
N ILE A 813 -35.83 5.65 12.16
CA ILE A 813 -36.17 6.20 10.83
C ILE A 813 -34.93 6.77 10.14
N LEU A 814 -34.08 7.50 10.86
CA LEU A 814 -32.85 8.06 10.29
C LEU A 814 -31.83 6.97 9.93
N GLN A 815 -31.75 5.88 10.71
CA GLN A 815 -30.85 4.76 10.43
C GLN A 815 -31.32 3.89 9.26
N SER A 816 -32.62 3.71 9.07
CA SER A 816 -33.20 2.93 7.96
C SER A 816 -33.06 3.64 6.61
N VAL A 817 -33.05 4.97 6.61
CA VAL A 817 -32.88 5.80 5.41
C VAL A 817 -31.40 6.11 5.11
N GLY A 818 -30.52 6.06 6.11
CA GLY A 818 -29.10 6.37 5.99
C GLY A 818 -28.20 5.16 5.66
N ALA A 819 -27.33 5.30 4.66
CA ALA A 819 -26.23 4.34 4.45
C ALA A 819 -25.20 4.42 5.59
N GLY A 820 -24.65 3.27 6.00
CA GLY A 820 -23.67 3.15 7.09
C GLY A 820 -22.49 4.12 6.91
N GLY A 821 -22.15 4.86 7.98
CA GLY A 821 -21.04 5.82 7.99
C GLY A 821 -21.38 7.22 7.47
N ARG A 822 -22.60 7.49 6.98
CA ARG A 822 -23.04 8.83 6.55
C ARG A 822 -23.77 9.58 7.66
N PHE A 823 -23.86 10.91 7.53
CA PHE A 823 -24.47 11.86 8.50
C PHE A 823 -25.84 11.40 9.04
N THR A 824 -26.74 10.93 8.18
CA THR A 824 -28.09 10.49 8.59
C THR A 824 -28.05 9.27 9.52
N HIS A 825 -27.19 8.30 9.21
CA HIS A 825 -27.04 7.08 10.00
C HIS A 825 -26.35 7.36 11.34
N SER A 826 -25.31 8.22 11.36
CA SER A 826 -24.63 8.60 12.60
C SER A 826 -25.51 9.43 13.53
N LEU A 827 -26.30 10.37 12.99
CA LEU A 827 -27.27 11.14 13.75
C LEU A 827 -28.36 10.24 14.35
N GLY A 828 -28.87 9.28 13.56
CA GLY A 828 -29.85 8.32 14.05
C GLY A 828 -29.30 7.46 15.20
N ARG A 829 -28.04 7.00 15.10
CA ARG A 829 -27.37 6.25 16.17
C ARG A 829 -27.18 7.08 17.44
N ALA A 830 -26.85 8.37 17.31
CA ALA A 830 -26.71 9.28 18.44
C ALA A 830 -28.04 9.47 19.20
N LEU A 831 -29.14 9.68 18.48
CA LEU A 831 -30.47 9.82 19.08
C LEU A 831 -30.91 8.54 19.82
N SER A 832 -30.66 7.37 19.24
CA SER A 832 -30.95 6.10 19.90
C SER A 832 -30.10 5.88 21.15
N ALA A 833 -28.82 6.30 21.13
CA ALA A 833 -27.92 6.17 22.28
C ALA A 833 -28.31 7.09 23.45
N ILE A 834 -28.85 8.28 23.18
CA ILE A 834 -29.26 9.26 24.21
C ILE A 834 -30.61 8.89 24.87
N ALA A 835 -31.48 8.17 24.15
CA ALA A 835 -32.82 7.80 24.61
C ALA A 835 -32.91 7.14 26.01
N PRO A 836 -32.11 6.11 26.38
CA PRO A 836 -32.19 5.49 27.70
C PRO A 836 -31.82 6.45 28.84
N TYR A 837 -30.87 7.37 28.62
CA TYR A 837 -30.48 8.35 29.62
C TYR A 837 -31.57 9.39 29.87
N LEU A 838 -32.21 9.88 28.80
CA LEU A 838 -33.37 10.75 28.90
C LEU A 838 -34.56 10.07 29.60
N TYR A 839 -34.73 8.76 29.41
CA TYR A 839 -35.76 8.00 30.12
C TYR A 839 -35.51 7.98 31.63
N VAL A 840 -34.28 7.65 32.07
CA VAL A 840 -33.93 7.66 33.50
C VAL A 840 -34.15 9.04 34.12
N LEU A 841 -33.79 10.10 33.41
CA LEU A 841 -33.99 11.47 33.86
C LEU A 841 -35.48 11.81 34.00
N THR A 842 -36.27 11.55 32.96
CA THR A 842 -37.71 11.84 32.95
C THR A 842 -38.49 10.97 33.94
N LEU A 843 -38.05 9.74 34.18
CA LEU A 843 -38.58 8.83 35.19
C LEU A 843 -38.33 9.38 36.60
N THR A 844 -37.10 9.81 36.87
CA THR A 844 -36.73 10.41 38.17
C THR A 844 -37.55 11.68 38.44
N ILE A 845 -37.74 12.51 37.42
CA ILE A 845 -38.61 13.70 37.50
C ILE A 845 -40.07 13.30 37.72
N ALA A 846 -40.57 12.26 37.02
CA ALA A 846 -41.95 11.79 37.15
C ALA A 846 -42.24 11.22 38.55
N MET A 847 -41.28 10.50 39.14
CA MET A 847 -41.37 9.95 40.50
C MET A 847 -41.45 11.04 41.58
N CYS A 848 -40.69 12.12 41.43
CA CYS A 848 -40.57 13.20 42.43
C CYS A 848 -41.72 14.21 42.43
N ARG A 849 -42.70 14.07 41.54
CA ARG A 849 -43.87 14.97 41.45
C ARG A 849 -44.75 14.93 42.70
N ASP A 850 -45.56 15.96 42.87
CA ASP A 850 -46.59 15.98 43.91
C ASP A 850 -47.69 14.95 43.62
N ASN A 851 -48.05 14.19 44.65
CA ASN A 851 -48.85 12.96 44.59
C ASN A 851 -48.24 11.87 43.68
N GLY A 852 -46.95 11.95 43.36
CA GLY A 852 -46.20 10.92 42.64
C GLY A 852 -45.73 9.78 43.56
N LEU A 853 -45.14 8.76 42.96
CA LEU A 853 -44.67 7.55 43.64
C LEU A 853 -43.77 7.86 44.85
N ALA A 854 -42.84 8.82 44.72
CA ALA A 854 -41.91 9.15 45.80
C ALA A 854 -42.62 9.76 47.03
N GLN A 855 -43.70 10.50 46.85
CA GLN A 855 -44.45 11.12 47.94
C GLN A 855 -45.48 10.16 48.55
N ALA A 856 -46.34 9.60 47.71
CA ALA A 856 -47.52 8.85 48.15
C ALA A 856 -47.18 7.44 48.63
N HIS A 857 -46.19 6.78 48.01
CA HIS A 857 -45.83 5.40 48.32
C HIS A 857 -44.52 5.29 49.11
N LEU A 858 -43.53 6.13 48.81
CA LEU A 858 -42.21 6.10 49.47
C LEU A 858 -42.02 7.15 50.59
N ARG A 859 -43.02 8.01 50.81
CA ARG A 859 -43.06 9.05 51.88
C ARG A 859 -41.85 10.01 51.90
N TRP A 860 -41.29 10.34 50.73
CA TRP A 860 -40.16 11.26 50.65
C TRP A 860 -40.54 12.69 51.07
N PRO A 861 -39.72 13.35 51.92
CA PRO A 861 -39.94 14.74 52.33
C PRO A 861 -39.98 15.70 51.14
N ARG A 862 -40.79 16.77 51.25
CA ARG A 862 -40.88 17.83 50.22
C ARG A 862 -39.52 18.46 49.90
N ALA A 863 -38.66 18.66 50.91
CA ALA A 863 -37.33 19.22 50.74
C ALA A 863 -36.42 18.39 49.81
N ARG A 864 -36.42 17.05 49.93
CA ARG A 864 -35.61 16.15 49.09
C ARG A 864 -36.10 16.13 47.64
N ARG A 865 -37.41 16.07 47.43
CA ARG A 865 -38.01 16.11 46.09
C ARG A 865 -37.76 17.45 45.40
N ALA A 866 -37.85 18.57 46.13
CA ALA A 866 -37.56 19.90 45.61
C ALA A 866 -36.08 20.07 45.23
N ALA A 867 -35.14 19.48 45.99
CA ALA A 867 -33.71 19.50 45.66
C ALA A 867 -33.41 18.79 44.33
N ILE A 868 -33.98 17.60 44.12
CA ILE A 868 -33.83 16.84 42.86
C ILE A 868 -34.45 17.59 41.68
N LEU A 869 -35.61 18.22 41.88
CA LEU A 869 -36.28 19.00 40.82
C LEU A 869 -35.54 20.31 40.49
N ARG A 870 -34.78 20.91 41.43
CA ARG A 870 -33.90 22.07 41.14
C ARG A 870 -32.72 21.69 40.25
N LEU A 871 -32.21 20.48 40.37
CA LEU A 871 -31.13 19.95 39.52
C LEU A 871 -31.59 19.64 38.09
N ARG A 872 -32.89 19.73 37.79
CA ARG A 872 -33.46 19.43 36.48
C ARG A 872 -32.74 20.15 35.34
N SER A 873 -32.53 21.47 35.43
CA SER A 873 -31.89 22.25 34.36
C SER A 873 -30.43 21.83 34.14
N PHE A 874 -29.70 21.58 35.23
CA PHE A 874 -28.31 21.11 35.19
C PHE A 874 -28.19 19.70 34.62
N LEU A 875 -29.12 18.81 34.97
CA LEU A 875 -29.17 17.44 34.45
C LEU A 875 -29.54 17.42 32.95
N TYR A 876 -30.41 18.31 32.47
CA TYR A 876 -30.65 18.44 31.02
C TYR A 876 -29.40 18.92 30.27
N LEU A 877 -28.64 19.85 30.85
CA LEU A 877 -27.35 20.33 30.29
C LEU A 877 -26.27 19.25 30.27
N ALA A 878 -26.23 18.35 31.26
CA ALA A 878 -25.25 17.26 31.33
C ALA A 878 -25.49 16.14 30.29
N PHE A 879 -26.66 16.11 29.65
CA PHE A 879 -27.03 15.12 28.64
C PHE A 879 -27.15 15.71 27.22
N ILE A 880 -26.82 16.99 27.02
CA ILE A 880 -26.52 17.53 25.70
C ILE A 880 -25.05 17.18 25.42
N PRO A 881 -24.76 16.36 24.38
CA PRO A 881 -23.40 15.93 24.07
C PRO A 881 -22.47 17.10 23.69
#